data_AF-A0A4P2QH90-F1
#
_entry.id   AF-A0A4P2QH90-F1
#
_cell.length_a   1.000
_cell.length_b   1.000
_cell.length_c   1.000
_cell.angle_alpha   90.00
_cell.angle_beta   90.00
_cell.angle_gamma   90.00
#
_symmetry.space_group_name_H-M   'P 1'
#
loop_
_entity.id
_entity.type
_entity.pdbx_description
1 polymer ?
#
loop_
_entity_poly.entity_id
_entity_poly.type
_entity_poly.pdbx_seq_one_letter_code
_entity_poly.pdbx_strand_id
1 'polypeptide(L)'
;MNRSEREQMELTLPARGAASPDESGDAPPAGAASDVTFRLRVSPASAPEPPPVSVAAPEPLAAEERYEDLGCIGRGGMGEVRRVRDQIMGRVLAMKIQSSEARDATLDRARFLAEARLTAALQHPGIVPVHDCGALADGRLWFTMKEVRGRTLGDVLADLYATGGGSLSPVALRRAVDTFLRVCEAVAYAHSRGVMHRDLKPANVMIGEFGEVLVMDWGLARPAAPLHASPGAAGAADVLEAAPLTQPGEVLGTLLYMAPEQARGEGDRLGAASDVYALGVVLYEILAGRHPYGGQLAAVWSALLSGGLTPVEERAPHEVPAELAAICARAMALAPEARYPDAGALAADVRSWLDGARRRERALAIVDKARAIQPEIEAIRARARALRAEARALLDGLRSFDPAEQKARGWRLEDEAEHLEREASLGQVEWMQLLRAALNEAPELREAHEALADHHAEELIEAEQARDARGAARAEALLRQHDRGRHAVLLAGDGALSLSTEPEGAEVSLHRYVERDRRLVPERARELGPTPLRGVALPRGSYLLKLRAPGHHEACYPVLIERGRPWDGVRPGGGGPHPVRLLRLGELVEDDLYVPAGWFVSGGDPDAGDSLPRRRLWCDGFIVRRHPVTNAEYLAFLNALVASGREAEALECCPRLSLGRAASDAGPDSLRFERGDDGRFRLGLIPTDVQEEPRMPVAFVHWRAAMRYAAWYAAETGAPWRLLNELEWEKAARGVDGRCMPWGDFLEPTWGCMLGSHEGVAGRRPVDDFPLDESPYGLRGAAGNVRDWCINAWKREGTRTEAGVVLLDPADDGDPDFRAARGGAWSTSPNLCRAAGRFAGKPGDRFGGIGFRLARSAPR
;
A
#
# COMPACT_ATOMS: atom_id res chain seq x y z
N MET A 1 80.78 -3.77 18.58
CA MET A 1 80.17 -3.58 19.91
C MET A 1 78.78 -2.96 19.71
N ASN A 2 77.81 -3.38 20.54
CA ASN A 2 76.46 -2.81 20.74
C ASN A 2 75.46 -2.65 19.56
N ARG A 3 74.44 -3.53 19.62
CA ARG A 3 72.97 -3.30 19.66
C ARG A 3 72.25 -2.30 18.72
N SER A 4 71.11 -2.81 18.23
CA SER A 4 69.85 -2.17 17.79
C SER A 4 69.92 -1.36 16.47
N GLU A 5 68.86 -1.21 15.65
CA GLU A 5 67.45 -1.61 15.70
C GLU A 5 66.89 -1.76 14.25
N ARG A 6 65.72 -2.39 14.08
CA ARG A 6 64.79 -2.19 12.95
C ARG A 6 63.38 -2.04 13.53
N GLU A 7 62.83 -0.82 13.52
CA GLU A 7 61.92 -0.28 12.49
C GLU A 7 60.44 -0.70 12.70
N GLN A 8 59.67 0.24 13.27
CA GLN A 8 58.24 0.41 13.02
C GLN A 8 58.03 1.84 12.51
N MET A 9 57.07 2.05 11.60
CA MET A 9 56.89 3.31 10.89
C MET A 9 55.42 3.75 10.93
N GLU A 10 55.13 4.81 11.69
CA GLU A 10 53.91 5.62 11.57
C GLU A 10 54.25 6.94 10.87
N LEU A 11 53.31 7.48 10.10
CA LEU A 11 53.51 8.67 9.28
C LEU A 11 52.34 9.66 9.47
N THR A 12 52.61 10.69 10.27
CA THR A 12 51.77 11.90 10.43
C THR A 12 51.99 12.86 9.26
N LEU A 13 51.02 13.74 8.95
CA LEU A 13 51.17 15.08 8.34
C LEU A 13 49.78 15.81 8.28
N PRO A 14 49.68 17.15 8.11
CA PRO A 14 49.50 18.05 9.26
C PRO A 14 48.29 19.02 9.16
N ALA A 15 48.17 19.95 10.13
CA ALA A 15 47.17 21.02 10.14
C ALA A 15 47.76 22.43 10.42
N ARG A 16 47.21 23.46 9.76
CA ARG A 16 47.17 24.91 10.07
C ARG A 16 46.03 25.50 9.22
N GLY A 17 45.23 26.50 9.58
CA GLY A 17 45.02 27.39 10.73
C GLY A 17 44.03 28.48 10.23
N ALA A 18 43.43 29.42 10.95
CA ALA A 18 43.32 29.81 12.36
C ALA A 18 42.43 31.08 12.35
N ALA A 19 41.44 31.23 13.24
CA ALA A 19 40.85 32.53 13.63
C ALA A 19 39.80 32.37 14.75
N SER A 20 39.90 33.23 15.76
CA SER A 20 38.93 33.51 16.84
C SER A 20 38.81 35.06 16.94
N PRO A 21 37.92 35.67 17.76
CA PRO A 21 36.96 35.09 18.72
C PRO A 21 35.51 35.69 18.51
N ASP A 22 34.54 35.77 19.44
CA ASP A 22 34.44 35.47 20.89
C ASP A 22 32.98 35.17 21.35
N GLU A 23 32.79 35.00 22.67
CA GLU A 23 31.60 35.20 23.56
C GLU A 23 30.15 35.18 22.97
N SER A 24 29.12 34.52 23.54
CA SER A 24 28.91 33.95 24.89
C SER A 24 27.70 32.97 24.92
N GLY A 25 27.59 32.07 25.92
CA GLY A 25 26.29 31.47 26.31
C GLY A 25 26.19 29.96 26.65
N ASP A 26 26.67 29.58 27.84
CA ASP A 26 26.17 28.52 28.76
C ASP A 26 25.83 27.06 28.30
N ALA A 27 26.58 26.07 28.83
CA ALA A 27 26.18 24.65 28.96
C ALA A 27 27.07 23.89 30.00
N PRO A 28 26.54 22.90 30.76
CA PRO A 28 27.23 22.29 31.91
C PRO A 28 28.12 21.06 31.57
N PRO A 29 29.06 20.66 32.47
CA PRO A 29 30.06 19.62 32.18
C PRO A 29 29.59 18.19 32.47
N ALA A 30 30.09 17.24 31.66
CA ALA A 30 29.88 15.80 31.83
C ALA A 30 30.83 15.18 32.89
N GLY A 31 30.33 14.16 33.58
CA GLY A 31 31.04 13.45 34.65
C GLY A 31 31.89 12.26 34.19
N ALA A 32 32.83 11.88 35.07
CA ALA A 32 33.81 10.83 34.89
C ALA A 32 33.26 9.39 34.74
N ALA A 33 34.04 8.55 34.04
CA ALA A 33 34.15 7.12 34.31
C ALA A 33 35.64 6.74 34.27
N SER A 34 36.08 5.87 35.18
CA SER A 34 37.48 5.72 35.60
C SER A 34 38.19 4.49 35.05
N ASP A 35 39.42 4.65 34.58
CA ASP A 35 40.37 3.55 34.39
C ASP A 35 40.73 2.88 35.74
N VAL A 36 40.31 1.62 35.92
CA VAL A 36 40.68 0.82 37.09
C VAL A 36 41.98 0.06 36.80
N THR A 37 43.12 0.71 37.02
CA THR A 37 44.43 0.05 36.93
C THR A 37 44.72 -0.76 38.19
N PHE A 38 44.61 -2.09 38.12
CA PHE A 38 45.02 -2.97 39.22
C PHE A 38 46.55 -2.96 39.41
N ARG A 39 47.04 -2.20 40.39
CA ARG A 39 48.44 -2.30 40.86
C ARG A 39 48.54 -3.29 42.02
N LEU A 40 49.08 -4.48 41.76
CA LEU A 40 49.40 -5.46 42.79
C LEU A 40 50.59 -4.95 43.64
N ARG A 41 50.36 -4.63 44.92
CA ARG A 41 51.45 -4.42 45.89
C ARG A 41 51.89 -5.78 46.44
N VAL A 42 53.10 -6.21 46.11
CA VAL A 42 53.74 -7.37 46.74
C VAL A 42 54.65 -6.87 47.87
N SER A 43 54.31 -7.21 49.11
CA SER A 43 55.20 -7.06 50.26
C SER A 43 56.02 -8.34 50.45
N PRO A 44 57.33 -8.27 50.78
CA PRO A 44 58.15 -9.45 50.96
C PRO A 44 57.90 -10.08 52.34
N ALA A 45 56.97 -11.04 52.39
CA ALA A 45 56.88 -11.99 53.49
C ALA A 45 57.64 -13.27 53.13
N SER A 46 58.56 -13.70 53.99
CA SER A 46 59.35 -14.92 53.85
C SER A 46 58.45 -16.17 53.88
N ALA A 47 58.04 -16.66 52.72
CA ALA A 47 57.46 -18.00 52.57
C ALA A 47 58.58 -19.04 52.52
N PRO A 48 58.41 -20.24 53.14
CA PRO A 48 59.36 -21.34 52.95
C PRO A 48 59.37 -21.78 51.49
N GLU A 49 60.54 -22.11 50.95
CA GLU A 49 60.66 -22.63 49.58
C GLU A 49 59.80 -23.89 49.43
N PRO A 50 58.97 -23.99 48.37
CA PRO A 50 58.36 -25.26 48.03
C PRO A 50 59.48 -26.26 47.68
N PRO A 51 59.35 -27.54 48.06
CA PRO A 51 60.33 -28.55 47.68
C PRO A 51 60.44 -28.60 46.15
N PRO A 52 61.63 -28.90 45.59
CA PRO A 52 61.81 -28.96 44.15
C PRO A 52 60.92 -30.07 43.58
N VAL A 53 59.83 -29.67 42.93
CA VAL A 53 58.98 -30.59 42.15
C VAL A 53 59.78 -30.97 40.92
N SER A 54 60.55 -32.06 41.05
CA SER A 54 61.17 -32.73 39.93
C SER A 54 60.07 -33.30 39.04
N VAL A 55 59.61 -32.51 38.07
CA VAL A 55 58.77 -32.98 36.98
C VAL A 55 59.64 -33.86 36.10
N ALA A 56 59.77 -35.13 36.48
CA ALA A 56 60.38 -36.14 35.64
C ALA A 56 59.65 -36.12 34.29
N ALA A 57 60.40 -36.12 33.19
CA ALA A 57 59.79 -36.30 31.88
C ALA A 57 59.02 -37.65 31.89
N PRO A 58 57.78 -37.71 31.40
CA PRO A 58 57.01 -38.94 31.39
C PRO A 58 57.78 -40.02 30.63
N GLU A 59 57.93 -41.20 31.23
CA GLU A 59 58.61 -42.31 30.57
C GLU A 59 57.84 -42.71 29.28
N PRO A 60 58.54 -43.09 28.21
CA PRO A 60 57.91 -43.48 26.95
C PRO A 60 57.21 -44.84 27.10
N LEU A 61 55.95 -44.80 27.54
CA LEU A 61 55.05 -45.95 27.64
C LEU A 61 54.75 -46.58 26.27
N ALA A 62 54.57 -47.90 26.25
CA ALA A 62 54.04 -48.60 25.08
C ALA A 62 52.58 -48.18 24.78
N ALA A 63 52.07 -48.47 23.57
CA ALA A 63 50.73 -48.05 23.18
C ALA A 63 49.64 -48.64 24.08
N GLU A 64 49.79 -49.91 24.49
CA GLU A 64 48.92 -50.63 25.41
C GLU A 64 48.97 -50.08 26.85
N GLU A 65 50.06 -49.43 27.23
CA GLU A 65 50.27 -48.85 28.57
C GLU A 65 49.82 -47.39 28.61
N ARG A 66 50.00 -46.65 27.53
CA ARG A 66 49.63 -45.23 27.42
C ARG A 66 48.14 -45.01 27.24
N TYR A 67 47.45 -45.88 26.50
CA TYR A 67 46.03 -45.70 26.16
C TYR A 67 45.16 -46.70 26.91
N GLU A 68 44.60 -46.26 28.05
CA GLU A 68 43.62 -47.05 28.80
C GLU A 68 42.34 -47.21 27.96
N ASP A 69 41.97 -48.45 27.67
CA ASP A 69 40.78 -48.82 26.92
C ASP A 69 39.50 -48.63 27.76
N LEU A 70 38.63 -47.72 27.30
CA LEU A 70 37.34 -47.39 27.93
C LEU A 70 36.13 -47.99 27.19
N GLY A 71 36.35 -48.93 26.27
CA GLY A 71 35.30 -49.66 25.56
C GLY A 71 35.17 -49.31 24.08
N CYS A 72 34.48 -50.17 23.33
CA CYS A 72 34.19 -49.96 21.91
C CYS A 72 33.08 -48.93 21.71
N ILE A 73 33.26 -48.00 20.76
CA ILE A 73 32.28 -46.97 20.38
C ILE A 73 31.83 -47.07 18.92
N GLY A 74 32.45 -47.92 18.10
CA GLY A 74 31.98 -48.24 16.74
C GLY A 74 32.74 -49.41 16.12
N ARG A 75 32.10 -50.12 15.18
CA ARG A 75 32.71 -51.18 14.35
C ARG A 75 32.20 -51.05 12.91
N GLY A 76 33.08 -51.23 11.94
CA GLY A 76 32.76 -51.20 10.50
C GLY A 76 33.83 -51.92 9.67
N GLY A 77 33.65 -51.98 8.34
CA GLY A 77 34.49 -52.82 7.46
C GLY A 77 36.01 -52.58 7.50
N MET A 78 36.47 -51.38 7.90
CA MET A 78 37.91 -51.06 8.00
C MET A 78 38.53 -51.29 9.39
N GLY A 79 37.73 -51.56 10.43
CA GLY A 79 38.22 -51.75 11.78
C GLY A 79 37.23 -51.40 12.90
N GLU A 80 37.74 -51.29 14.13
CA GLU A 80 36.97 -50.87 15.30
C GLU A 80 37.45 -49.53 15.87
N VAL A 81 36.51 -48.69 16.31
CA VAL A 81 36.79 -47.43 16.99
C VAL A 81 36.52 -47.62 18.46
N ARG A 82 37.54 -47.38 19.30
CA ARG A 82 37.50 -47.57 20.74
C ARG A 82 37.70 -46.24 21.45
N ARG A 83 37.03 -46.05 22.57
CA ARG A 83 37.24 -44.92 23.47
C ARG A 83 38.47 -45.22 24.30
N VAL A 84 39.42 -44.29 24.39
CA VAL A 84 40.63 -44.47 25.20
C VAL A 84 40.94 -43.24 26.04
N ARG A 85 41.62 -43.42 27.17
CA ARG A 85 42.23 -42.33 27.95
C ARG A 85 43.74 -42.33 27.72
N ASP A 86 44.25 -41.23 27.17
CA ASP A 86 45.69 -40.95 27.09
C ASP A 86 46.19 -40.68 28.51
N GLN A 87 46.83 -41.66 29.14
CA GLN A 87 47.25 -41.59 30.54
C GLN A 87 48.30 -40.50 30.79
N ILE A 88 49.07 -40.12 29.76
CA ILE A 88 50.08 -39.05 29.85
C ILE A 88 49.41 -37.67 29.79
N MET A 89 48.47 -37.48 28.85
CA MET A 89 47.81 -36.19 28.61
C MET A 89 46.50 -36.00 29.41
N GLY A 90 46.05 -37.00 30.16
CA GLY A 90 44.83 -36.98 30.98
C GLY A 90 43.51 -36.85 30.20
N ARG A 91 43.53 -37.02 28.87
CA ARG A 91 42.39 -36.73 27.97
C ARG A 91 41.75 -38.01 27.40
N VAL A 92 40.45 -37.95 27.14
CA VAL A 92 39.71 -39.02 26.45
C VAL A 92 39.71 -38.77 24.95
N LEU A 93 40.03 -39.80 24.17
CA LEU A 93 40.16 -39.80 22.72
C LEU A 93 39.37 -40.95 22.09
N ALA A 94 39.13 -40.87 20.79
CA ALA A 94 38.71 -42.01 19.97
C ALA A 94 39.95 -42.60 19.28
N MET A 95 40.09 -43.93 19.29
CA MET A 95 41.19 -44.69 18.70
C MET A 95 40.62 -45.62 17.62
N LYS A 96 40.88 -45.35 16.35
CA LYS A 96 40.54 -46.26 15.24
C LYS A 96 41.65 -47.32 15.18
N ILE A 97 41.27 -48.60 15.18
CA ILE A 97 42.17 -49.76 15.15
C ILE A 97 41.80 -50.60 13.92
N GLN A 98 42.80 -50.95 13.11
CA GLN A 98 42.64 -51.74 11.89
C GLN A 98 41.97 -53.11 12.16
N SER A 99 41.14 -53.61 11.24
CA SER A 99 40.60 -54.99 11.34
C SER A 99 41.74 -56.03 11.41
N SER A 100 41.51 -57.10 12.17
CA SER A 100 42.40 -58.27 12.22
C SER A 100 42.57 -58.97 10.87
N GLU A 101 41.58 -58.89 9.98
CA GLU A 101 41.62 -59.49 8.64
C GLU A 101 42.51 -58.67 7.68
N ALA A 102 42.55 -57.35 7.88
CA ALA A 102 43.36 -56.43 7.09
C ALA A 102 44.81 -56.30 7.59
N ARG A 103 45.15 -56.94 8.72
CA ARG A 103 46.44 -56.82 9.43
C ARG A 103 47.64 -57.03 8.51
N ASP A 104 47.63 -58.07 7.69
CA ASP A 104 48.77 -58.45 6.84
C ASP A 104 48.59 -58.01 5.36
N ALA A 105 47.43 -57.44 5.01
CA ALA A 105 47.13 -56.94 3.68
C ALA A 105 47.84 -55.59 3.41
N THR A 106 48.89 -55.60 2.58
CA THR A 106 49.73 -54.41 2.32
C THR A 106 48.93 -53.19 1.85
N LEU A 107 47.92 -53.40 1.00
CA LEU A 107 47.07 -52.33 0.46
C LEU A 107 46.21 -51.67 1.54
N ASP A 108 45.61 -52.45 2.45
CA ASP A 108 44.73 -51.92 3.48
C ASP A 108 45.51 -51.27 4.62
N ARG A 109 46.71 -51.78 4.95
CA ARG A 109 47.68 -51.06 5.82
C ARG A 109 48.05 -49.70 5.22
N ALA A 110 48.30 -49.64 3.91
CA ALA A 110 48.66 -48.40 3.22
C ALA A 110 47.51 -47.38 3.23
N ARG A 111 46.27 -47.83 2.97
CA ARG A 111 45.05 -47.01 3.08
C ARG A 111 44.85 -46.45 4.48
N PHE A 112 44.97 -47.29 5.51
CA PHE A 112 44.80 -46.89 6.91
C PHE A 112 45.80 -45.81 7.36
N LEU A 113 47.08 -45.93 6.95
CA LEU A 113 48.09 -44.89 7.21
C LEU A 113 47.89 -43.64 6.35
N ALA A 114 47.37 -43.77 5.13
CA ALA A 114 47.05 -42.64 4.27
C ALA A 114 45.92 -41.80 4.87
N GLU A 115 44.84 -42.42 5.33
CA GLU A 115 43.72 -41.78 6.05
C GLU A 115 44.23 -40.98 7.25
N ALA A 116 44.99 -41.63 8.14
CA ALA A 116 45.51 -41.01 9.37
C ALA A 116 46.39 -39.78 9.07
N ARG A 117 47.31 -39.90 8.10
CA ARG A 117 48.23 -38.82 7.71
C ARG A 117 47.53 -37.67 6.99
N LEU A 118 46.61 -37.98 6.10
CA LEU A 118 45.84 -37.00 5.34
C LEU A 118 44.92 -36.20 6.26
N THR A 119 44.22 -36.88 7.18
CA THR A 119 43.38 -36.22 8.20
C THR A 119 44.23 -35.38 9.15
N ALA A 120 45.39 -35.87 9.61
CA ALA A 120 46.31 -35.09 10.45
C ALA A 120 46.85 -33.82 9.77
N ALA A 121 46.98 -33.82 8.44
CA ALA A 121 47.43 -32.68 7.66
C ALA A 121 46.35 -31.60 7.42
N LEU A 122 45.08 -31.90 7.73
CA LEU A 122 43.94 -31.00 7.57
C LEU A 122 43.59 -30.32 8.91
N GLN A 123 44.14 -29.13 9.13
CA GLN A 123 43.98 -28.36 10.37
C GLN A 123 42.85 -27.33 10.21
N HIS A 124 41.61 -27.75 10.43
CA HIS A 124 40.41 -26.92 10.32
C HIS A 124 39.40 -27.24 11.44
N PRO A 125 38.71 -26.26 12.05
CA PRO A 125 37.75 -26.51 13.15
C PRO A 125 36.58 -27.42 12.77
N GLY A 126 36.26 -27.54 11.49
CA GLY A 126 35.23 -28.45 10.95
C GLY A 126 35.74 -29.83 10.51
N ILE A 127 36.99 -30.19 10.82
CA ILE A 127 37.59 -31.49 10.48
C ILE A 127 38.10 -32.13 11.78
N VAL A 128 37.88 -33.44 11.96
CA VAL A 128 38.33 -34.13 13.18
C VAL A 128 39.87 -34.18 13.26
N PRO A 129 40.50 -33.65 14.33
CA PRO A 129 41.95 -33.69 14.45
C PRO A 129 42.42 -35.08 14.85
N VAL A 130 43.38 -35.62 14.08
CA VAL A 130 44.20 -36.79 14.47
C VAL A 130 45.35 -36.32 15.34
N HIS A 131 45.67 -37.08 16.40
CA HIS A 131 46.64 -36.70 17.43
C HIS A 131 47.88 -37.57 17.48
N ASP A 132 47.77 -38.87 17.17
CA ASP A 132 48.86 -39.83 17.28
C ASP A 132 48.56 -41.09 16.43
N CYS A 133 49.58 -41.86 16.05
CA CYS A 133 49.41 -43.12 15.33
C CYS A 133 50.57 -44.11 15.59
N GLY A 134 50.26 -45.41 15.53
CA GLY A 134 51.25 -46.46 15.77
C GLY A 134 50.77 -47.86 15.38
N ALA A 135 51.40 -48.87 15.96
CA ALA A 135 51.00 -50.26 15.88
C ALA A 135 50.78 -50.82 17.30
N LEU A 136 49.88 -51.80 17.42
CA LEU A 136 49.76 -52.65 18.61
C LEU A 136 50.83 -53.74 18.61
N ALA A 137 51.03 -54.41 19.74
CA ALA A 137 51.88 -55.59 19.88
C ALA A 137 51.46 -56.75 18.94
N ASP A 138 50.18 -56.81 18.54
CA ASP A 138 49.68 -57.73 17.52
C ASP A 138 49.85 -57.22 16.07
N GLY A 139 50.60 -56.15 15.85
CA GLY A 139 50.93 -55.61 14.52
C GLY A 139 49.79 -54.89 13.79
N ARG A 140 48.56 -54.84 14.34
CA ARG A 140 47.48 -54.00 13.81
C ARG A 140 47.82 -52.53 13.99
N LEU A 141 47.47 -51.72 12.99
CA LEU A 141 47.70 -50.27 13.03
C LEU A 141 46.59 -49.55 13.80
N TRP A 142 46.94 -48.43 14.42
CA TRP A 142 46.00 -47.57 15.13
C TRP A 142 46.32 -46.09 14.93
N PHE A 143 45.30 -45.23 15.06
CA PHE A 143 45.48 -43.80 15.24
C PHE A 143 44.44 -43.23 16.21
N THR A 144 44.80 -42.16 16.93
CA THR A 144 43.91 -41.46 17.86
C THR A 144 43.45 -40.12 17.30
N MET A 145 42.23 -39.74 17.64
CA MET A 145 41.57 -38.50 17.21
C MET A 145 40.64 -37.97 18.32
N LYS A 146 40.13 -36.75 18.18
CA LYS A 146 39.14 -36.18 19.12
C LYS A 146 37.95 -37.15 19.30
N GLU A 147 37.59 -37.46 20.55
CA GLU A 147 36.29 -38.06 20.86
C GLU A 147 35.19 -37.02 20.59
N VAL A 148 34.39 -37.24 19.55
CA VAL A 148 33.23 -36.37 19.25
C VAL A 148 32.01 -36.94 19.96
N ARG A 149 31.55 -36.25 21.01
CA ARG A 149 30.28 -36.55 21.68
C ARG A 149 29.19 -35.71 21.02
N GLY A 150 28.19 -36.39 20.47
CA GLY A 150 27.22 -35.75 19.57
C GLY A 150 26.43 -36.79 18.78
N ARG A 151 25.76 -36.32 17.74
CA ARG A 151 24.92 -37.13 16.84
C ARG A 151 25.37 -36.96 15.39
N THR A 152 25.03 -37.89 14.50
CA THR A 152 25.28 -37.66 13.07
C THR A 152 24.29 -36.61 12.53
N LEU A 153 24.63 -35.96 11.41
CA LEU A 153 23.70 -35.08 10.71
C LEU A 153 22.44 -35.86 10.28
N GLY A 154 22.58 -37.14 9.91
CA GLY A 154 21.46 -38.01 9.58
C GLY A 154 20.47 -38.18 10.74
N ASP A 155 20.98 -38.47 11.95
CA ASP A 155 20.15 -38.60 13.15
C ASP A 155 19.42 -37.28 13.49
N VAL A 156 20.11 -36.15 13.34
CA VAL A 156 19.54 -34.83 13.63
C VAL A 156 18.46 -34.46 12.62
N LEU A 157 18.64 -34.76 11.33
CA LEU A 157 17.62 -34.53 10.32
C LEU A 157 16.40 -35.43 10.54
N ALA A 158 16.59 -36.71 10.86
CA ALA A 158 15.49 -37.63 11.18
C ALA A 158 14.62 -37.10 12.33
N ASP A 159 15.24 -36.63 13.42
CA ASP A 159 14.53 -36.04 14.57
C ASP A 159 13.82 -34.72 14.21
N LEU A 160 14.45 -33.83 13.44
CA LEU A 160 13.85 -32.56 13.03
C LEU A 160 12.59 -32.78 12.20
N TYR A 161 12.62 -33.71 11.25
CA TYR A 161 11.44 -34.07 10.46
C TYR A 161 10.39 -34.83 11.28
N ALA A 162 10.79 -35.73 12.19
CA ALA A 162 9.85 -36.44 13.06
C ALA A 162 9.11 -35.51 14.03
N THR A 163 9.82 -34.56 14.66
CA THR A 163 9.24 -33.58 15.59
C THR A 163 8.42 -32.50 14.87
N GLY A 164 8.79 -32.14 13.65
CA GLY A 164 8.05 -31.18 12.81
C GLY A 164 6.85 -31.76 12.05
N GLY A 165 6.38 -32.97 12.38
CA GLY A 165 5.22 -33.59 11.73
C GLY A 165 5.47 -33.95 10.25
N GLY A 166 6.72 -34.19 9.88
CA GLY A 166 7.17 -34.40 8.51
C GLY A 166 7.60 -33.13 7.78
N SER A 167 7.68 -31.96 8.43
CA SER A 167 8.08 -30.68 7.81
C SER A 167 9.10 -29.92 8.66
N LEU A 168 9.88 -29.02 8.05
CA LEU A 168 10.77 -28.12 8.78
C LEU A 168 10.13 -26.74 8.98
N SER A 169 10.20 -26.21 10.20
CA SER A 169 9.92 -24.78 10.42
C SER A 169 11.01 -23.92 9.78
N PRO A 170 10.74 -22.66 9.39
CA PRO A 170 11.75 -21.78 8.79
C PRO A 170 13.01 -21.60 9.65
N VAL A 171 12.87 -21.63 10.97
CA VAL A 171 14.00 -21.57 11.92
C VAL A 171 14.79 -22.89 11.93
N ALA A 172 14.12 -24.04 11.88
CA ALA A 172 14.77 -25.35 11.80
C ALA A 172 15.52 -25.53 10.47
N LEU A 173 14.89 -25.17 9.34
CA LEU A 173 15.50 -25.17 8.02
C LEU A 173 16.76 -24.27 7.99
N ARG A 174 16.66 -23.02 8.47
CA ARG A 174 17.80 -22.11 8.54
C ARG A 174 18.96 -22.69 9.37
N ARG A 175 18.68 -23.36 10.50
CA ARG A 175 19.71 -24.03 11.31
C ARG A 175 20.35 -25.23 10.60
N ALA A 176 19.56 -26.04 9.90
CA ALA A 176 20.09 -27.16 9.11
C ALA A 176 20.98 -26.67 7.96
N VAL A 177 20.60 -25.57 7.29
CA VAL A 177 21.41 -24.94 6.24
C VAL A 177 22.66 -24.23 6.80
N ASP A 178 22.62 -23.67 8.01
CA ASP A 178 23.83 -23.15 8.70
C ASP A 178 24.82 -24.28 9.04
N THR A 179 24.32 -25.43 9.50
CA THR A 179 25.13 -26.65 9.66
C THR A 179 25.73 -27.11 8.33
N PHE A 180 24.93 -27.12 7.25
CA PHE A 180 25.41 -27.48 5.91
C PHE A 180 26.48 -26.52 5.37
N LEU A 181 26.35 -25.21 5.63
CA LEU A 181 27.38 -24.23 5.28
C LEU A 181 28.72 -24.59 5.93
N ARG A 182 28.73 -24.95 7.22
CA ARG A 182 29.96 -25.35 7.93
C ARG A 182 30.59 -26.63 7.36
N VAL A 183 29.77 -27.58 6.89
CA VAL A 183 30.26 -28.76 6.16
C VAL A 183 30.91 -28.32 4.84
N CYS A 184 30.26 -27.46 4.07
CA CYS A 184 30.81 -26.93 2.82
C CYS A 184 32.12 -26.17 3.04
N GLU A 185 32.23 -25.37 4.11
CA GLU A 185 33.46 -24.65 4.49
C GLU A 185 34.61 -25.61 4.87
N ALA A 186 34.32 -26.70 5.60
CA ALA A 186 35.31 -27.73 5.91
C ALA A 186 35.80 -28.48 4.66
N VAL A 187 34.90 -28.82 3.74
CA VAL A 187 35.25 -29.45 2.46
C VAL A 187 36.00 -28.47 1.54
N ALA A 188 35.61 -27.19 1.51
CA ALA A 188 36.31 -26.14 0.76
C ALA A 188 37.74 -25.94 1.25
N TYR A 189 37.97 -26.01 2.57
CA TYR A 189 39.33 -26.02 3.13
C TYR A 189 40.14 -27.21 2.59
N ALA A 190 39.59 -28.43 2.60
CA ALA A 190 40.28 -29.59 2.04
C ALA A 190 40.55 -29.46 0.54
N HIS A 191 39.58 -28.95 -0.25
CA HIS A 191 39.75 -28.64 -1.67
C HIS A 191 40.89 -27.64 -1.91
N SER A 192 41.03 -26.59 -1.08
CA SER A 192 42.13 -25.63 -1.15
C SER A 192 43.52 -26.24 -0.85
N ARG A 193 43.56 -27.38 -0.15
CA ARG A 193 44.76 -28.19 0.10
C ARG A 193 44.96 -29.27 -0.97
N GLY A 194 44.13 -29.29 -2.01
CA GLY A 194 44.13 -30.27 -3.08
C GLY A 194 43.63 -31.66 -2.64
N VAL A 195 42.76 -31.75 -1.63
CA VAL A 195 42.23 -33.02 -1.10
C VAL A 195 40.74 -33.14 -1.35
N MET A 196 40.31 -34.22 -2.01
CA MET A 196 38.89 -34.61 -2.14
C MET A 196 38.48 -35.59 -1.04
N HIS A 197 37.20 -35.63 -0.66
CA HIS A 197 36.67 -36.54 0.38
C HIS A 197 36.10 -37.86 -0.20
N ARG A 198 35.34 -37.79 -1.30
CA ARG A 198 34.77 -38.91 -2.11
C ARG A 198 33.70 -39.79 -1.45
N ASP A 199 33.55 -39.72 -0.13
CA ASP A 199 32.46 -40.36 0.65
C ASP A 199 31.75 -39.37 1.59
N LEU A 200 31.20 -38.28 1.04
CA LEU A 200 30.40 -37.32 1.81
C LEU A 200 28.95 -37.80 1.92
N LYS A 201 28.48 -37.96 3.16
CA LYS A 201 27.10 -38.37 3.52
C LYS A 201 26.76 -37.89 4.94
N PRO A 202 25.48 -37.79 5.34
CA PRO A 202 25.10 -37.29 6.66
C PRO A 202 25.62 -38.13 7.84
N ALA A 203 25.91 -39.42 7.61
CA ALA A 203 26.54 -40.29 8.61
C ALA A 203 28.02 -39.93 8.88
N ASN A 204 28.71 -39.31 7.91
CA ASN A 204 30.11 -38.89 8.01
C ASN A 204 30.24 -37.42 8.50
N VAL A 205 29.15 -36.82 8.98
CA VAL A 205 29.13 -35.49 9.61
C VAL A 205 28.59 -35.64 11.02
N MET A 206 29.37 -35.23 12.02
CA MET A 206 28.94 -35.21 13.42
C MET A 206 28.66 -33.79 13.92
N ILE A 207 27.58 -33.64 14.69
CA ILE A 207 27.20 -32.41 15.37
C ILE A 207 27.42 -32.64 16.87
N GLY A 208 28.36 -31.90 17.45
CA GLY A 208 28.76 -32.05 18.85
C GLY A 208 27.80 -31.41 19.85
N GLU A 209 27.93 -31.76 21.13
CA GLU A 209 27.11 -31.25 22.25
C GLU A 209 27.11 -29.71 22.35
N PHE A 210 28.15 -29.03 21.88
CA PHE A 210 28.28 -27.56 21.89
C PHE A 210 28.02 -26.92 20.53
N GLY A 211 27.50 -27.70 19.56
CA GLY A 211 27.17 -27.22 18.22
C GLY A 211 28.35 -27.10 17.26
N GLU A 212 29.50 -27.72 17.55
CA GLU A 212 30.52 -27.93 16.53
C GLU A 212 30.02 -28.88 15.44
N VAL A 213 30.49 -28.69 14.20
CA VAL A 213 30.13 -29.53 13.04
C VAL A 213 31.43 -30.09 12.48
N LEU A 214 31.59 -31.40 12.48
CA LEU A 214 32.85 -32.09 12.16
C LEU A 214 32.64 -33.10 11.03
N VAL A 215 33.43 -32.96 9.97
CA VAL A 215 33.51 -33.92 8.86
C VAL A 215 34.50 -35.03 9.21
N MET A 216 34.06 -36.28 9.06
CA MET A 216 34.69 -37.50 9.54
C MET A 216 34.99 -38.46 8.37
N ASP A 217 35.88 -39.43 8.60
CA ASP A 217 36.12 -40.59 7.73
C ASP A 217 36.67 -40.28 6.32
N TRP A 218 37.85 -39.67 6.28
CA TRP A 218 38.61 -39.35 5.07
C TRP A 218 39.27 -40.58 4.41
N GLY A 219 38.77 -41.80 4.64
CA GLY A 219 39.38 -43.07 4.24
C GLY A 219 39.49 -43.30 2.72
N LEU A 220 38.71 -42.56 1.92
CA LEU A 220 38.73 -42.60 0.46
C LEU A 220 39.31 -41.30 -0.17
N ALA A 221 39.89 -40.42 0.65
CA ALA A 221 40.42 -39.14 0.20
C ALA A 221 41.70 -39.29 -0.66
N ARG A 222 41.81 -38.48 -1.73
CA ARG A 222 42.96 -38.49 -2.65
C ARG A 222 43.45 -37.05 -2.95
N PRO A 223 44.76 -36.83 -3.10
CA PRO A 223 45.29 -35.60 -3.69
C PRO A 223 44.77 -35.40 -5.13
N ALA A 224 44.34 -34.18 -5.47
CA ALA A 224 43.89 -33.77 -6.80
C ALA A 224 45.03 -33.66 -7.83
N ALA A 225 46.26 -33.51 -7.34
CA ALA A 225 47.50 -33.66 -8.10
C ALA A 225 48.53 -34.33 -7.18
N PRO A 226 49.54 -35.04 -7.70
CA PRO A 226 50.62 -35.57 -6.89
C PRO A 226 51.38 -34.41 -6.21
N LEU A 227 51.12 -34.21 -4.92
CA LEU A 227 51.89 -33.31 -4.06
C LEU A 227 53.38 -33.64 -4.23
N HIS A 228 54.21 -32.62 -4.42
CA HIS A 228 55.65 -32.76 -4.70
C HIS A 228 56.33 -33.69 -3.70
N ALA A 229 56.49 -34.96 -4.10
CA ALA A 229 57.13 -35.96 -3.28
C ALA A 229 58.64 -35.77 -3.32
N SER A 230 59.26 -35.73 -2.14
CA SER A 230 60.71 -35.94 -2.02
C SER A 230 61.10 -37.24 -2.75
N PRO A 231 62.22 -37.27 -3.50
CA PRO A 231 62.58 -38.41 -4.32
C PRO A 231 62.83 -39.65 -3.45
N GLY A 232 61.92 -40.62 -3.53
CA GLY A 232 61.94 -41.85 -2.73
C GLY A 232 60.59 -42.56 -2.57
N ALA A 233 59.46 -41.87 -2.78
CA ALA A 233 58.12 -42.44 -2.56
C ALA A 233 57.39 -42.94 -3.84
N ALA A 234 58.11 -43.18 -4.94
CA ALA A 234 57.54 -43.46 -6.26
C ALA A 234 56.91 -44.86 -6.44
N GLY A 235 56.71 -45.64 -5.37
CA GLY A 235 56.13 -47.00 -5.43
C GLY A 235 54.74 -47.15 -4.79
N ALA A 236 54.20 -46.11 -4.16
CA ALA A 236 52.94 -46.21 -3.40
C ALA A 236 51.71 -45.64 -4.15
N ALA A 237 51.91 -44.79 -5.15
CA ALA A 237 50.81 -44.16 -5.89
C ALA A 237 50.14 -45.14 -6.88
N ASP A 238 50.94 -45.94 -7.59
CA ASP A 238 50.46 -46.85 -8.64
C ASP A 238 49.71 -48.08 -8.08
N VAL A 239 50.00 -48.48 -6.84
CA VAL A 239 49.38 -49.66 -6.21
C VAL A 239 47.92 -49.42 -5.81
N LEU A 240 47.48 -48.15 -5.69
CA LEU A 240 46.08 -47.82 -5.41
C LEU A 240 45.17 -47.88 -6.66
N GLU A 241 45.71 -48.05 -7.86
CA GLU A 241 44.94 -47.90 -9.11
C GLU A 241 44.17 -49.17 -9.54
N ALA A 242 44.51 -50.35 -8.98
CA ALA A 242 44.23 -51.64 -9.61
C ALA A 242 43.23 -52.58 -8.88
N ALA A 243 42.44 -52.12 -7.90
CA ALA A 243 41.56 -52.99 -7.11
C ALA A 243 40.08 -52.57 -7.13
N PRO A 244 39.12 -53.47 -7.45
CA PRO A 244 37.70 -53.16 -7.40
C PRO A 244 37.25 -52.95 -5.94
N LEU A 245 36.57 -51.83 -5.71
CA LEU A 245 35.93 -51.51 -4.43
C LEU A 245 34.64 -52.32 -4.29
N THR A 246 34.62 -53.40 -3.50
CA THR A 246 33.40 -53.93 -2.84
C THR A 246 33.63 -55.12 -1.90
N GLN A 247 32.99 -55.11 -0.72
CA GLN A 247 32.53 -56.30 -0.01
C GLN A 247 30.99 -56.19 0.18
N PRO A 248 30.22 -57.30 0.33
CA PRO A 248 28.76 -57.26 0.36
C PRO A 248 28.20 -57.00 1.77
N GLY A 249 27.32 -56.01 1.94
CA GLY A 249 26.63 -55.72 3.21
C GLY A 249 26.38 -54.23 3.44
N GLU A 250 27.45 -53.45 3.67
CA GLU A 250 27.43 -51.97 3.78
C GLU A 250 27.04 -51.26 2.47
N VAL A 251 26.94 -52.03 1.37
CA VAL A 251 26.80 -51.60 -0.04
C VAL A 251 25.66 -50.61 -0.30
N LEU A 252 24.52 -50.71 0.39
CA LEU A 252 23.34 -49.93 0.01
C LEU A 252 23.45 -48.43 0.36
N GLY A 253 24.11 -48.08 1.48
CA GLY A 253 24.09 -46.71 2.01
C GLY A 253 25.08 -45.76 1.31
N THR A 254 26.29 -46.25 1.01
CA THR A 254 27.36 -45.44 0.39
C THR A 254 27.12 -45.17 -1.10
N LEU A 255 26.40 -46.05 -1.81
CA LEU A 255 26.06 -45.87 -3.24
C LEU A 255 25.14 -44.66 -3.50
N LEU A 256 24.34 -44.27 -2.51
CA LEU A 256 23.30 -43.25 -2.67
C LEU A 256 23.85 -41.84 -2.92
N TYR A 257 25.02 -41.53 -2.35
CA TYR A 257 25.65 -40.20 -2.40
C TYR A 257 26.72 -40.07 -3.50
N MET A 258 26.97 -41.13 -4.28
CA MET A 258 28.03 -41.12 -5.30
C MET A 258 27.70 -40.20 -6.46
N ALA A 259 28.72 -39.45 -6.91
CA ALA A 259 28.63 -38.68 -8.14
C ALA A 259 28.50 -39.60 -9.38
N PRO A 260 27.78 -39.20 -10.44
CA PRO A 260 27.60 -40.00 -11.66
C PRO A 260 28.91 -40.49 -12.31
N GLU A 261 29.96 -39.67 -12.30
CA GLU A 261 31.30 -40.04 -12.78
C GLU A 261 31.99 -41.09 -11.89
N GLN A 262 31.80 -41.02 -10.57
CA GLN A 262 32.27 -42.03 -9.62
C GLN A 262 31.53 -43.36 -9.80
N ALA A 263 30.22 -43.30 -10.05
CA ALA A 263 29.38 -44.45 -10.34
C ALA A 263 29.74 -45.14 -11.67
N ARG A 264 30.24 -44.39 -12.67
CA ARG A 264 30.74 -44.93 -13.95
C ARG A 264 32.20 -45.42 -13.90
N GLY A 265 32.94 -45.10 -12.85
CA GLY A 265 34.38 -45.41 -12.76
C GLY A 265 35.28 -44.48 -13.59
N GLU A 266 34.80 -43.27 -13.93
CA GLU A 266 35.54 -42.23 -14.67
C GLU A 266 36.60 -41.56 -13.77
N GLY A 267 37.61 -42.33 -13.37
CA GLY A 267 38.60 -41.97 -12.34
C GLY A 267 39.45 -40.73 -12.67
N ASP A 268 39.60 -40.43 -13.95
CA ASP A 268 40.26 -39.24 -14.51
C ASP A 268 39.42 -37.96 -14.38
N ARG A 269 38.10 -38.09 -14.23
CA ARG A 269 37.15 -36.98 -14.08
C ARG A 269 36.76 -36.70 -12.62
N LEU A 270 37.27 -37.49 -11.67
CA LEU A 270 37.04 -37.29 -10.23
C LEU A 270 37.76 -36.04 -9.72
N GLY A 271 37.00 -35.02 -9.35
CA GLY A 271 37.49 -33.72 -8.87
C GLY A 271 36.67 -33.16 -7.71
N ALA A 272 36.94 -31.90 -7.34
CA ALA A 272 36.17 -31.17 -6.34
C ALA A 272 34.65 -31.12 -6.66
N ALA A 273 34.30 -31.10 -7.95
CA ALA A 273 32.92 -31.19 -8.44
C ALA A 273 32.19 -32.51 -8.09
N SER A 274 32.93 -33.59 -7.77
CA SER A 274 32.35 -34.86 -7.31
C SER A 274 31.90 -34.77 -5.85
N ASP A 275 32.69 -34.11 -4.99
CA ASP A 275 32.30 -33.81 -3.61
C ASP A 275 31.14 -32.80 -3.57
N VAL A 276 31.12 -31.81 -4.48
CA VAL A 276 29.99 -30.87 -4.65
C VAL A 276 28.68 -31.61 -4.94
N TYR A 277 28.70 -32.67 -5.75
CA TYR A 277 27.50 -33.47 -6.02
C TYR A 277 27.00 -34.16 -4.75
N ALA A 278 27.89 -34.79 -3.97
CA ALA A 278 27.54 -35.43 -2.72
C ALA A 278 27.00 -34.42 -1.68
N LEU A 279 27.59 -33.22 -1.60
CA LEU A 279 27.03 -32.10 -0.83
C LEU A 279 25.64 -31.67 -1.36
N GLY A 280 25.43 -31.68 -2.67
CA GLY A 280 24.11 -31.45 -3.29
C GLY A 280 23.06 -32.45 -2.82
N VAL A 281 23.41 -33.74 -2.75
CA VAL A 281 22.54 -34.80 -2.19
C VAL A 281 22.25 -34.55 -0.70
N VAL A 282 23.24 -34.17 0.09
CA VAL A 282 23.03 -33.79 1.51
C VAL A 282 22.08 -32.60 1.64
N LEU A 283 22.23 -31.57 0.80
CA LEU A 283 21.30 -30.43 0.77
C LEU A 283 19.90 -30.88 0.37
N TYR A 284 19.76 -31.77 -0.61
CA TYR A 284 18.47 -32.33 -1.00
C TYR A 284 17.77 -33.00 0.18
N GLU A 285 18.49 -33.82 0.97
CA GLU A 285 17.91 -34.46 2.15
C GLU A 285 17.55 -33.47 3.26
N ILE A 286 18.32 -32.39 3.43
CA ILE A 286 17.95 -31.30 4.34
C ILE A 286 16.61 -30.67 3.91
N LEU A 287 16.40 -30.46 2.61
CA LEU A 287 15.21 -29.79 2.04
C LEU A 287 13.99 -30.71 1.92
N ALA A 288 14.17 -32.00 1.68
CA ALA A 288 13.07 -32.95 1.45
C ALA A 288 12.80 -33.92 2.61
N GLY A 289 13.74 -34.08 3.55
CA GLY A 289 13.68 -35.07 4.62
C GLY A 289 13.88 -36.52 4.16
N ARG A 290 14.24 -36.71 2.88
CA ARG A 290 14.39 -38.01 2.23
C ARG A 290 15.30 -37.91 1.02
N HIS A 291 15.98 -39.01 0.73
CA HIS A 291 16.90 -39.16 -0.39
C HIS A 291 16.23 -38.86 -1.76
N PRO A 292 16.93 -38.20 -2.71
CA PRO A 292 16.44 -37.92 -4.07
C PRO A 292 16.05 -39.19 -4.83
N TYR A 293 16.91 -40.21 -4.79
CA TYR A 293 16.63 -41.50 -5.42
C TYR A 293 15.99 -42.48 -4.44
N GLY A 294 14.93 -43.17 -4.86
CA GLY A 294 14.26 -44.20 -4.06
C GLY A 294 13.75 -45.36 -4.92
N GLY A 295 13.67 -46.55 -4.31
CA GLY A 295 13.28 -47.78 -4.99
C GLY A 295 14.33 -48.88 -4.82
N GLN A 296 14.25 -49.92 -5.65
CA GLN A 296 15.25 -51.00 -5.65
C GLN A 296 16.57 -50.53 -6.25
N LEU A 297 17.67 -51.18 -5.84
CA LEU A 297 19.05 -50.78 -6.18
C LEU A 297 19.29 -50.55 -7.68
N ALA A 298 18.73 -51.42 -8.55
CA ALA A 298 18.85 -51.28 -10.00
C ALA A 298 18.13 -50.04 -10.56
N ALA A 299 17.00 -49.64 -9.96
CA ALA A 299 16.27 -48.42 -10.36
C ALA A 299 17.02 -47.16 -9.92
N VAL A 300 17.60 -47.16 -8.72
CA VAL A 300 18.46 -46.07 -8.22
C VAL A 300 19.69 -45.89 -9.12
N TRP A 301 20.37 -46.99 -9.47
CA TRP A 301 21.49 -46.98 -10.41
C TRP A 301 21.10 -46.43 -11.79
N SER A 302 19.96 -46.86 -12.33
CA SER A 302 19.46 -46.36 -13.60
C SER A 302 19.14 -44.86 -13.54
N ALA A 303 18.52 -44.38 -12.47
CA ALA A 303 18.19 -42.97 -12.26
C ALA A 303 19.45 -42.09 -12.13
N LEU A 304 20.43 -42.52 -11.32
CA LEU A 304 21.72 -41.83 -11.15
C LEU A 304 22.48 -41.66 -12.48
N LEU A 305 22.51 -42.72 -13.31
CA LEU A 305 23.25 -42.71 -14.58
C LEU A 305 22.54 -41.94 -15.71
N SER A 306 21.20 -41.87 -15.67
CA SER A 306 20.36 -41.21 -16.69
C SER A 306 19.96 -39.78 -16.34
N GLY A 307 20.24 -39.31 -15.12
CA GLY A 307 19.78 -37.99 -14.64
C GLY A 307 18.30 -37.95 -14.26
N GLY A 308 17.71 -39.10 -13.91
CA GLY A 308 16.33 -39.25 -13.42
C GLY A 308 16.13 -38.71 -12.00
N LEU A 309 16.53 -37.46 -11.76
CA LEU A 309 16.39 -36.76 -10.49
C LEU A 309 15.00 -36.13 -10.38
N THR A 310 14.24 -36.49 -9.35
CA THR A 310 13.01 -35.77 -8.97
C THR A 310 13.40 -34.40 -8.42
N PRO A 311 12.84 -33.28 -8.92
CA PRO A 311 13.04 -31.95 -8.33
C PRO A 311 12.76 -31.94 -6.83
N VAL A 312 13.52 -31.15 -6.07
CA VAL A 312 13.41 -31.13 -4.61
C VAL A 312 12.06 -30.56 -4.17
N GLU A 313 11.48 -29.66 -4.97
CA GLU A 313 10.17 -29.04 -4.80
C GLU A 313 9.01 -30.03 -4.94
N GLU A 314 9.15 -31.04 -5.82
CA GLU A 314 8.17 -32.13 -5.96
C GLU A 314 8.28 -33.17 -4.83
N ARG A 315 9.48 -33.27 -4.24
CA ARG A 315 9.81 -34.29 -3.24
C ARG A 315 9.69 -33.79 -1.81
N ALA A 316 9.77 -32.49 -1.57
CA ALA A 316 9.64 -31.91 -0.25
C ALA A 316 8.19 -31.94 0.24
N PRO A 317 7.97 -32.21 1.54
CA PRO A 317 6.64 -32.15 2.16
C PRO A 317 6.20 -30.71 2.51
N HIS A 318 6.97 -29.70 2.09
CA HIS A 318 6.74 -28.29 2.37
C HIS A 318 7.30 -27.42 1.23
N GLU A 319 6.95 -26.14 1.22
CA GLU A 319 7.44 -25.18 0.22
C GLU A 319 8.96 -24.95 0.40
N VAL A 320 9.74 -25.32 -0.62
CA VAL A 320 11.19 -25.13 -0.65
C VAL A 320 11.51 -23.73 -1.19
N PRO A 321 12.36 -22.93 -0.54
CA PRO A 321 12.82 -21.66 -1.08
C PRO A 321 13.50 -21.86 -2.45
N ALA A 322 12.98 -21.21 -3.50
CA ALA A 322 13.41 -21.41 -4.88
C ALA A 322 14.93 -21.22 -5.09
N GLU A 323 15.55 -20.30 -4.35
CA GLU A 323 17.01 -20.11 -4.35
C GLU A 323 17.77 -21.36 -3.86
N LEU A 324 17.31 -22.00 -2.77
CA LEU A 324 17.92 -23.24 -2.26
C LEU A 324 17.67 -24.42 -3.19
N ALA A 325 16.49 -24.49 -3.82
CA ALA A 325 16.20 -25.50 -4.83
C ALA A 325 17.13 -25.36 -6.04
N ALA A 326 17.36 -24.13 -6.53
CA ALA A 326 18.31 -23.86 -7.61
C ALA A 326 19.76 -24.19 -7.23
N ILE A 327 20.20 -23.85 -6.01
CA ILE A 327 21.53 -24.22 -5.49
C ILE A 327 21.69 -25.75 -5.43
N CYS A 328 20.68 -26.46 -4.91
CA CYS A 328 20.65 -27.92 -4.84
C CYS A 328 20.70 -28.57 -6.23
N ALA A 329 19.84 -28.14 -7.15
CA ALA A 329 19.78 -28.64 -8.53
C ALA A 329 21.10 -28.40 -9.29
N ARG A 330 21.74 -27.23 -9.10
CA ARG A 330 23.05 -26.93 -9.69
C ARG A 330 24.16 -27.80 -9.10
N ALA A 331 24.19 -28.00 -7.78
CA ALA A 331 25.16 -28.89 -7.15
C ALA A 331 25.02 -30.35 -7.66
N MET A 332 23.79 -30.79 -7.92
CA MET A 332 23.45 -32.14 -8.39
C MET A 332 23.42 -32.30 -9.93
N ALA A 333 23.94 -31.36 -10.71
CA ALA A 333 23.91 -31.46 -12.17
C ALA A 333 24.67 -32.71 -12.68
N LEU A 334 24.14 -33.38 -13.72
CA LEU A 334 24.69 -34.65 -14.22
C LEU A 334 26.14 -34.51 -14.71
N ALA A 335 26.45 -33.41 -15.41
CA ALA A 335 27.79 -33.08 -15.88
C ALA A 335 28.58 -32.31 -14.80
N PRO A 336 29.80 -32.75 -14.40
CA PRO A 336 30.63 -32.04 -13.41
C PRO A 336 30.87 -30.57 -13.74
N GLU A 337 30.99 -30.25 -15.03
CA GLU A 337 31.28 -28.91 -15.55
C GLU A 337 30.09 -27.94 -15.42
N ALA A 338 28.88 -28.45 -15.17
CA ALA A 338 27.68 -27.65 -14.90
C ALA A 338 27.45 -27.39 -13.39
N ARG A 339 28.23 -28.03 -12.51
CA ARG A 339 28.14 -27.87 -11.05
C ARG A 339 28.89 -26.62 -10.58
N TYR A 340 29.01 -26.45 -9.26
CA TYR A 340 30.00 -25.57 -8.66
C TYR A 340 31.42 -26.16 -8.85
N PRO A 341 32.45 -25.34 -9.11
CA PRO A 341 33.81 -25.83 -9.31
C PRO A 341 34.40 -26.50 -8.06
N ASP A 342 34.00 -26.03 -6.88
CA ASP A 342 34.41 -26.54 -5.57
C ASP A 342 33.33 -26.25 -4.50
N ALA A 343 33.53 -26.80 -3.30
CA ALA A 343 32.62 -26.60 -2.18
C ALA A 343 32.64 -25.15 -1.62
N GLY A 344 33.65 -24.34 -1.93
CA GLY A 344 33.74 -22.94 -1.52
C GLY A 344 32.82 -22.04 -2.34
N ALA A 345 32.71 -22.30 -3.64
CA ALA A 345 31.72 -21.66 -4.51
C ALA A 345 30.28 -22.02 -4.11
N LEU A 346 30.03 -23.29 -3.73
CA LEU A 346 28.73 -23.71 -3.16
C LEU A 346 28.45 -23.00 -1.82
N ALA A 347 29.44 -22.95 -0.92
CA ALA A 347 29.33 -22.24 0.36
C ALA A 347 29.01 -20.75 0.20
N ALA A 348 29.51 -20.09 -0.84
CA ALA A 348 29.22 -18.69 -1.12
C ALA A 348 27.73 -18.43 -1.41
N ASP A 349 27.12 -19.22 -2.29
CA ASP A 349 25.69 -19.10 -2.62
C ASP A 349 24.81 -19.45 -1.40
N VAL A 350 25.14 -20.52 -0.66
CA VAL A 350 24.45 -20.90 0.59
C VAL A 350 24.52 -19.79 1.65
N ARG A 351 25.69 -19.15 1.81
CA ARG A 351 25.86 -18.01 2.72
C ARG A 351 25.02 -16.81 2.30
N SER A 352 24.98 -16.50 1.00
CA SER A 352 24.15 -15.43 0.43
C SER A 352 22.67 -15.64 0.74
N TRP A 353 22.17 -16.88 0.57
CA TRP A 353 20.81 -17.25 0.94
C TRP A 353 20.56 -17.07 2.46
N LEU A 354 21.47 -17.54 3.32
CA LEU A 354 21.36 -17.37 4.78
C LEU A 354 21.29 -15.89 5.20
N ASP A 355 22.06 -15.00 4.54
CA ASP A 355 22.01 -13.56 4.78
C ASP A 355 20.73 -12.89 4.24
N GLY A 356 20.18 -13.39 3.14
CA GLY A 356 18.84 -13.03 2.65
C GLY A 356 17.74 -13.44 3.64
N ALA A 357 17.77 -14.69 4.11
CA ALA A 357 16.82 -15.22 5.08
C ALA A 357 16.85 -14.46 6.42
N ARG A 358 18.05 -14.13 6.93
CA ARG A 358 18.22 -13.29 8.14
C ARG A 358 17.67 -11.88 7.96
N ARG A 359 17.86 -11.24 6.80
CA ARG A 359 17.26 -9.94 6.47
C ARG A 359 15.73 -10.02 6.44
N ARG A 360 15.16 -11.03 5.76
CA ARG A 360 13.70 -11.24 5.72
C ARG A 360 13.11 -11.43 7.12
N GLU A 361 13.76 -12.22 7.98
CA GLU A 361 13.31 -12.45 9.37
C GLU A 361 13.29 -11.15 10.19
N ARG A 362 14.33 -10.30 10.09
CA ARG A 362 14.35 -8.98 10.73
C ARG A 362 13.27 -8.06 10.18
N ALA A 363 13.08 -8.04 8.86
CA ALA A 363 12.07 -7.22 8.20
C ALA A 363 10.65 -7.61 8.65
N LEU A 364 10.35 -8.91 8.74
CA LEU A 364 9.08 -9.42 9.28
C LEU A 364 8.88 -9.01 10.74
N ALA A 365 9.90 -9.13 11.58
CA ALA A 365 9.82 -8.69 12.98
C ALA A 365 9.59 -7.17 13.13
N ILE A 366 9.98 -6.35 12.14
CA ILE A 366 9.64 -4.92 12.09
C ILE A 366 8.18 -4.72 11.63
N VAL A 367 7.69 -5.49 10.66
CA VAL A 367 6.27 -5.48 10.24
C VAL A 367 5.36 -5.88 11.40
N ASP A 368 5.74 -6.86 12.21
CA ASP A 368 4.94 -7.29 13.36
C ASP A 368 4.88 -6.22 14.46
N LYS A 369 5.91 -5.38 14.61
CA LYS A 369 5.83 -4.16 15.45
C LYS A 369 4.85 -3.14 14.90
N ALA A 370 4.85 -2.91 13.57
CA ALA A 370 3.88 -2.02 12.94
C ALA A 370 2.43 -2.53 13.14
N ARG A 371 2.22 -3.83 12.96
CA ARG A 371 0.92 -4.48 13.23
C ARG A 371 0.48 -4.36 14.69
N ALA A 372 1.41 -4.34 15.65
CA ALA A 372 1.09 -4.24 17.07
C ALA A 372 0.53 -2.87 17.48
N ILE A 373 1.02 -1.77 16.86
CA ILE A 373 0.54 -0.40 17.17
C ILE A 373 -0.71 0.01 16.38
N GLN A 374 -1.03 -0.69 15.29
CA GLN A 374 -2.17 -0.34 14.42
C GLN A 374 -3.54 -0.33 15.15
N PRO A 375 -3.90 -1.33 15.99
CA PRO A 375 -5.16 -1.31 16.74
C PRO A 375 -5.29 -0.13 17.71
N GLU A 376 -4.18 0.37 18.25
CA GLU A 376 -4.16 1.53 19.14
C GLU A 376 -4.47 2.82 18.37
N ILE A 377 -3.83 3.02 17.20
CA ILE A 377 -4.11 4.13 16.28
C ILE A 377 -5.60 4.11 15.86
N GLU A 378 -6.15 2.94 15.53
CA GLU A 378 -7.56 2.77 15.16
C GLU A 378 -8.51 3.09 16.32
N ALA A 379 -8.17 2.68 17.55
CA ALA A 379 -8.95 2.98 18.76
C ALA A 379 -8.95 4.49 19.08
N ILE A 380 -7.80 5.17 18.97
CA ILE A 380 -7.68 6.62 19.18
C ILE A 380 -8.53 7.37 18.13
N ARG A 381 -8.44 6.99 16.84
CA ARG A 381 -9.31 7.56 15.79
C ARG A 381 -10.80 7.31 16.05
N ALA A 382 -11.17 6.12 16.52
CA ALA A 382 -12.56 5.81 16.87
C ALA A 382 -13.07 6.68 18.03
N ARG A 383 -12.23 6.92 19.05
CA ARG A 383 -12.55 7.80 20.18
C ARG A 383 -12.72 9.25 19.75
N ALA A 384 -11.83 9.78 18.91
CA ALA A 384 -11.94 11.14 18.38
C ALA A 384 -13.24 11.36 17.58
N ARG A 385 -13.60 10.41 16.71
CA ARG A 385 -14.88 10.44 15.96
C ARG A 385 -16.09 10.42 16.90
N ALA A 386 -16.05 9.63 17.97
CA ALA A 386 -17.13 9.58 18.96
C ALA A 386 -17.28 10.92 19.73
N LEU A 387 -16.17 11.53 20.14
CA LEU A 387 -16.16 12.84 20.79
C LEU A 387 -16.70 13.94 19.88
N ARG A 388 -16.34 13.95 18.59
CA ARG A 388 -16.93 14.89 17.62
C ARG A 388 -18.43 14.68 17.41
N ALA A 389 -18.90 13.44 17.45
CA ALA A 389 -20.34 13.16 17.37
C ALA A 389 -21.09 13.68 18.61
N GLU A 390 -20.54 13.50 19.82
CA GLU A 390 -21.10 14.07 21.05
C GLU A 390 -21.06 15.60 21.03
N ALA A 391 -19.92 16.20 20.65
CA ALA A 391 -19.77 17.64 20.51
C ALA A 391 -20.81 18.21 19.55
N ARG A 392 -20.98 17.58 18.37
CA ARG A 392 -21.98 18.00 17.39
C ARG A 392 -23.40 17.92 17.95
N ALA A 393 -23.73 16.86 18.68
CA ALA A 393 -25.05 16.71 19.29
C ALA A 393 -25.35 17.74 20.40
N LEU A 394 -24.32 18.23 21.10
CA LEU A 394 -24.44 19.29 22.11
C LEU A 394 -24.48 20.71 21.51
N LEU A 395 -23.85 20.91 20.35
CA LEU A 395 -23.82 22.19 19.64
C LEU A 395 -24.99 22.35 18.65
N ASP A 396 -25.64 21.25 18.23
CA ASP A 396 -26.92 21.28 17.52
C ASP A 396 -28.02 21.86 18.43
N GLY A 397 -28.82 22.78 17.87
CA GLY A 397 -29.83 23.54 18.61
C GLY A 397 -29.32 24.81 19.30
N LEU A 398 -28.01 24.94 19.56
CA LEU A 398 -27.43 26.21 20.01
C LEU A 398 -27.25 27.18 18.84
N ARG A 399 -27.59 28.46 19.08
CA ARG A 399 -27.48 29.54 18.10
C ARG A 399 -26.13 30.23 18.25
N SER A 400 -25.64 30.84 17.16
CA SER A 400 -24.31 31.46 17.11
C SER A 400 -24.09 32.50 18.22
N PHE A 401 -25.15 33.24 18.57
CA PHE A 401 -25.15 34.29 19.58
C PHE A 401 -25.47 33.82 21.01
N ASP A 402 -25.83 32.54 21.23
CA ASP A 402 -26.06 32.05 22.60
C ASP A 402 -24.72 32.10 23.38
N PRO A 403 -24.74 32.29 24.72
CA PRO A 403 -23.55 32.55 25.51
C PRO A 403 -22.43 31.50 25.36
N ALA A 404 -21.18 31.93 25.47
CA ALA A 404 -20.01 31.07 25.28
C ALA A 404 -19.99 29.89 26.27
N GLU A 405 -20.48 30.12 27.49
CA GLU A 405 -20.58 29.15 28.57
C GLU A 405 -21.46 27.94 28.21
N GLN A 406 -22.50 28.15 27.39
CA GLN A 406 -23.39 27.09 26.92
C GLN A 406 -22.71 26.22 25.85
N LYS A 407 -21.88 26.83 24.99
CA LYS A 407 -21.12 26.16 23.93
C LYS A 407 -19.83 25.49 24.44
N ALA A 408 -19.28 25.97 25.56
CA ALA A 408 -17.99 25.56 26.11
C ALA A 408 -17.86 24.05 26.41
N ARG A 409 -18.95 23.31 26.68
CA ARG A 409 -18.88 21.85 26.80
C ARG A 409 -18.62 21.19 25.44
N GLY A 410 -19.32 21.63 24.39
CA GLY A 410 -19.12 21.13 23.03
C GLY A 410 -17.69 21.40 22.54
N TRP A 411 -17.22 22.64 22.69
CA TRP A 411 -15.86 23.03 22.30
C TRP A 411 -14.77 22.19 22.98
N ARG A 412 -14.87 21.91 24.28
CA ARG A 412 -13.89 21.03 24.96
C ARG A 412 -13.83 19.60 24.39
N LEU A 413 -14.95 19.08 23.89
CA LEU A 413 -14.98 17.77 23.23
C LEU A 413 -14.39 17.84 21.80
N GLU A 414 -14.53 18.98 21.11
CA GLU A 414 -13.85 19.24 19.85
C GLU A 414 -12.33 19.36 20.04
N ASP A 415 -11.88 20.09 21.08
CA ASP A 415 -10.48 20.22 21.47
C ASP A 415 -9.84 18.86 21.83
N GLU A 416 -10.54 18.04 22.63
CA GLU A 416 -10.10 16.67 23.00
C GLU A 416 -10.02 15.76 21.76
N ALA A 417 -11.01 15.83 20.87
CA ALA A 417 -10.98 15.06 19.62
C ALA A 417 -9.83 15.49 18.69
N GLU A 418 -9.53 16.79 18.59
CA GLU A 418 -8.39 17.30 17.82
C GLU A 418 -7.04 16.90 18.45
N HIS A 419 -6.96 16.80 19.79
CA HIS A 419 -5.79 16.27 20.47
C HIS A 419 -5.55 14.79 20.10
N LEU A 420 -6.58 13.94 20.22
CA LEU A 420 -6.50 12.52 19.86
C LEU A 420 -6.19 12.32 18.36
N GLU A 421 -6.69 13.17 17.46
CA GLU A 421 -6.34 13.06 16.04
C GLU A 421 -4.89 13.41 15.73
N ARG A 422 -4.29 14.37 16.47
CA ARG A 422 -2.84 14.62 16.40
C ARG A 422 -2.04 13.42 16.91
N GLU A 423 -2.47 12.79 18.00
CA GLU A 423 -1.86 11.58 18.55
C GLU A 423 -1.92 10.41 17.56
N ALA A 424 -3.10 10.10 17.01
CA ALA A 424 -3.27 9.09 15.97
C ALA A 424 -2.48 9.39 14.68
N SER A 425 -2.25 10.67 14.36
CA SER A 425 -1.40 11.08 13.23
C SER A 425 0.08 10.81 13.50
N LEU A 426 0.55 11.02 14.73
CA LEU A 426 1.92 10.66 15.12
C LEU A 426 2.13 9.14 15.10
N GLY A 427 1.18 8.37 15.64
CA GLY A 427 1.23 6.90 15.55
C GLY A 427 1.21 6.38 14.11
N GLN A 428 0.43 7.00 13.22
CA GLN A 428 0.46 6.67 11.78
C GLN A 428 1.84 6.92 11.17
N VAL A 429 2.52 8.01 11.53
CA VAL A 429 3.88 8.31 11.05
C VAL A 429 4.88 7.25 11.55
N GLU A 430 4.79 6.82 12.81
CA GLU A 430 5.63 5.73 13.34
C GLU A 430 5.37 4.40 12.61
N TRP A 431 4.10 4.04 12.41
CA TRP A 431 3.69 2.86 11.64
C TRP A 431 4.28 2.87 10.21
N MET A 432 4.20 4.01 9.51
CA MET A 432 4.80 4.17 8.17
C MET A 432 6.33 4.06 8.21
N GLN A 433 6.99 4.58 9.25
CA GLN A 433 8.44 4.48 9.42
C GLN A 433 8.89 3.03 9.65
N LEU A 434 8.16 2.27 10.47
CA LEU A 434 8.41 0.84 10.69
C LEU A 434 8.28 0.06 9.38
N LEU A 435 7.22 0.24 8.61
CA LEU A 435 7.06 -0.47 7.32
C LEU A 435 8.16 -0.10 6.32
N ARG A 436 8.61 1.16 6.29
CA ARG A 436 9.76 1.58 5.46
C ARG A 436 11.09 0.99 5.95
N ALA A 437 11.29 0.87 7.26
CA ALA A 437 12.46 0.20 7.83
C ALA A 437 12.47 -1.30 7.49
N ALA A 438 11.32 -1.97 7.47
CA ALA A 438 11.21 -3.34 6.99
C ALA A 438 11.59 -3.47 5.49
N LEU A 439 11.14 -2.54 4.64
CA LEU A 439 11.51 -2.52 3.22
C LEU A 439 12.99 -2.20 2.99
N ASN A 440 13.66 -1.45 3.88
CA ASN A 440 15.11 -1.25 3.81
C ASN A 440 15.89 -2.55 4.09
N GLU A 441 15.41 -3.43 4.98
CA GLU A 441 16.00 -4.76 5.20
C GLU A 441 15.66 -5.74 4.07
N ALA A 442 14.42 -5.71 3.57
CA ALA A 442 13.93 -6.60 2.50
C ALA A 442 13.03 -5.84 1.50
N PRO A 443 13.57 -5.32 0.38
CA PRO A 443 12.85 -4.44 -0.55
C PRO A 443 11.59 -5.02 -1.20
N GLU A 444 11.53 -6.34 -1.41
CA GLU A 444 10.36 -7.04 -1.96
C GLU A 444 9.51 -7.74 -0.89
N LEU A 445 9.54 -7.26 0.36
CA LEU A 445 8.68 -7.81 1.42
C LEU A 445 7.21 -7.48 1.15
N ARG A 446 6.49 -8.45 0.58
CA ARG A 446 5.06 -8.38 0.26
C ARG A 446 4.22 -7.84 1.42
N GLU A 447 4.48 -8.32 2.63
CA GLU A 447 3.73 -7.96 3.84
C GLU A 447 3.79 -6.45 4.18
N ALA A 448 4.92 -5.79 3.91
CA ALA A 448 5.06 -4.34 4.11
C ALA A 448 4.50 -3.54 2.93
N HIS A 449 4.67 -4.05 1.70
CA HIS A 449 4.09 -3.46 0.50
C HIS A 449 2.56 -3.46 0.53
N GLU A 450 1.93 -4.58 0.89
CA GLU A 450 0.46 -4.68 0.99
C GLU A 450 -0.11 -3.77 2.07
N ALA A 451 0.56 -3.64 3.22
CA ALA A 451 0.13 -2.72 4.29
C ALA A 451 0.20 -1.25 3.84
N LEU A 452 1.30 -0.83 3.20
CA LEU A 452 1.42 0.52 2.64
C LEU A 452 0.42 0.76 1.49
N ALA A 453 0.15 -0.26 0.66
CA ALA A 453 -0.85 -0.17 -0.40
C ALA A 453 -2.26 0.00 0.16
N ASP A 454 -2.65 -0.76 1.20
CA ASP A 454 -3.95 -0.58 1.88
C ASP A 454 -4.12 0.85 2.40
N HIS A 455 -3.10 1.40 3.08
CA HIS A 455 -3.14 2.76 3.60
C HIS A 455 -3.24 3.82 2.48
N HIS A 456 -2.45 3.71 1.41
CA HIS A 456 -2.51 4.65 0.29
C HIS A 456 -3.79 4.50 -0.56
N ALA A 457 -4.46 3.35 -0.52
CA ALA A 457 -5.79 3.15 -1.08
C ALA A 457 -6.87 3.91 -0.28
N GLU A 458 -6.78 3.89 1.05
CA GLU A 458 -7.64 4.70 1.93
C GLU A 458 -7.42 6.20 1.71
N GLU A 459 -6.16 6.68 1.75
CA GLU A 459 -5.82 8.09 1.48
C GLU A 459 -6.33 8.55 0.11
N LEU A 460 -6.27 7.69 -0.92
CA LEU A 460 -6.77 7.99 -2.26
C LEU A 460 -8.29 8.20 -2.26
N ILE A 461 -9.03 7.32 -1.59
CA ILE A 461 -10.49 7.39 -1.49
C ILE A 461 -10.91 8.63 -0.69
N GLU A 462 -10.25 8.93 0.44
CA GLU A 462 -10.52 10.11 1.26
C GLU A 462 -10.23 11.41 0.50
N ALA A 463 -9.08 11.51 -0.15
CA ALA A 463 -8.72 12.69 -0.94
C ALA A 463 -9.65 12.91 -2.14
N GLU A 464 -10.12 11.84 -2.79
CA GLU A 464 -11.13 11.94 -3.86
C GLU A 464 -12.49 12.44 -3.35
N GLN A 465 -12.92 11.99 -2.16
CA GLN A 465 -14.15 12.48 -1.52
C GLN A 465 -14.03 13.94 -1.08
N ALA A 466 -12.88 14.35 -0.56
CA ALA A 466 -12.55 15.71 -0.16
C ALA A 466 -12.26 16.66 -1.34
N ARG A 467 -12.12 16.13 -2.57
CA ARG A 467 -11.62 16.84 -3.76
C ARG A 467 -10.21 17.43 -3.64
N ASP A 468 -9.37 16.88 -2.78
CA ASP A 468 -7.95 17.20 -2.81
C ASP A 468 -7.29 16.49 -4.01
N ALA A 469 -7.27 17.17 -5.15
CA ALA A 469 -6.62 16.66 -6.36
C ALA A 469 -5.11 16.41 -6.16
N ARG A 470 -4.44 17.12 -5.24
CA ARG A 470 -3.01 16.92 -4.96
C ARG A 470 -2.81 15.70 -4.06
N GLY A 471 -3.60 15.58 -3.00
CA GLY A 471 -3.65 14.40 -2.13
C GLY A 471 -3.97 13.14 -2.92
N ALA A 472 -5.01 13.16 -3.74
CA ALA A 472 -5.41 12.01 -4.57
C ALA A 472 -4.32 11.62 -5.58
N ALA A 473 -3.68 12.58 -6.26
CA ALA A 473 -2.57 12.28 -7.17
C ALA A 473 -1.36 11.68 -6.44
N ARG A 474 -1.03 12.18 -5.24
CA ARG A 474 0.05 11.64 -4.39
C ARG A 474 -0.26 10.22 -3.90
N ALA A 475 -1.46 10.00 -3.37
CA ALA A 475 -1.90 8.70 -2.87
C ALA A 475 -1.97 7.66 -4.00
N GLU A 476 -2.50 8.01 -5.18
CA GLU A 476 -2.51 7.11 -6.35
C GLU A 476 -1.09 6.72 -6.81
N ALA A 477 -0.12 7.64 -6.75
CA ALA A 477 1.26 7.36 -7.09
C ALA A 477 1.95 6.42 -6.08
N LEU A 478 1.76 6.66 -4.78
CA LEU A 478 2.30 5.80 -3.71
C LEU A 478 1.62 4.41 -3.71
N LEU A 479 0.31 4.36 -3.98
CA LEU A 479 -0.41 3.11 -4.18
C LEU A 479 0.16 2.31 -5.36
N ARG A 480 0.43 2.93 -6.51
CA ARG A 480 1.07 2.24 -7.66
C ARG A 480 2.47 1.70 -7.33
N GLN A 481 3.22 2.37 -6.47
CA GLN A 481 4.55 1.93 -6.04
C GLN A 481 4.49 0.67 -5.16
N HIS A 482 3.50 0.60 -4.28
CA HIS A 482 3.39 -0.44 -3.25
C HIS A 482 2.43 -1.58 -3.61
N ASP A 483 1.45 -1.38 -4.49
CA ASP A 483 0.52 -2.45 -4.86
C ASP A 483 1.24 -3.66 -5.47
N ARG A 484 0.69 -4.85 -5.18
CA ARG A 484 1.13 -6.15 -5.72
C ARG A 484 -0.07 -6.90 -6.32
N GLY A 485 -0.97 -6.16 -6.94
CA GLY A 485 -2.19 -6.64 -7.62
C GLY A 485 -3.46 -6.63 -6.76
N ARG A 486 -3.38 -6.27 -5.47
CA ARG A 486 -4.52 -6.28 -4.54
C ARG A 486 -5.48 -5.13 -4.84
N HIS A 487 -4.93 -3.97 -5.21
CA HIS A 487 -5.68 -2.75 -5.52
C HIS A 487 -5.78 -2.46 -7.02
N ALA A 488 -5.54 -3.46 -7.88
CA ALA A 488 -5.57 -3.29 -9.34
C ALA A 488 -6.89 -2.71 -9.87
N VAL A 489 -8.04 -3.15 -9.34
CA VAL A 489 -9.38 -2.62 -9.69
C VAL A 489 -9.53 -1.17 -9.23
N LEU A 490 -9.04 -0.85 -8.02
CA LEU A 490 -9.05 0.52 -7.52
C LEU A 490 -8.20 1.40 -8.43
N LEU A 491 -6.96 1.00 -8.72
CA LEU A 491 -5.98 1.72 -9.56
C LEU A 491 -6.41 1.91 -11.01
N ALA A 492 -7.16 0.97 -11.60
CA ALA A 492 -7.75 1.12 -12.93
C ALA A 492 -8.66 2.35 -13.01
N GLY A 493 -9.39 2.65 -11.93
CA GLY A 493 -10.18 3.88 -11.82
C GLY A 493 -11.47 3.89 -12.64
N ASP A 494 -11.83 2.78 -13.27
CA ASP A 494 -13.05 2.64 -14.05
C ASP A 494 -14.28 2.54 -13.14
N GLY A 495 -15.40 3.08 -13.64
CA GLY A 495 -16.74 2.80 -13.15
C GLY A 495 -17.62 2.25 -14.27
N ALA A 496 -18.87 1.93 -13.95
CA ALA A 496 -19.80 1.32 -14.89
C ALA A 496 -21.03 2.20 -15.11
N LEU A 497 -21.41 2.43 -16.37
CA LEU A 497 -22.63 3.15 -16.75
C LEU A 497 -23.70 2.15 -17.23
N SER A 498 -24.84 2.14 -16.56
CA SER A 498 -26.09 1.57 -17.08
C SER A 498 -27.12 2.68 -17.27
N LEU A 499 -27.83 2.67 -18.40
CA LEU A 499 -28.76 3.72 -18.77
C LEU A 499 -29.91 3.13 -19.59
N SER A 500 -31.14 3.42 -19.18
CA SER A 500 -32.36 3.17 -19.96
C SER A 500 -33.02 4.50 -20.30
N THR A 501 -33.81 4.55 -21.37
CA THR A 501 -34.57 5.75 -21.77
C THR A 501 -36.01 5.39 -22.12
N GLU A 502 -36.85 6.41 -22.16
CA GLU A 502 -38.20 6.33 -22.72
C GLU A 502 -38.33 7.40 -23.82
N PRO A 503 -38.53 7.04 -25.10
CA PRO A 503 -38.56 5.68 -25.64
C PRO A 503 -37.21 4.94 -25.51
N GLU A 504 -37.27 3.60 -25.56
CA GLU A 504 -36.10 2.73 -25.69
C GLU A 504 -35.45 2.89 -27.08
N GLY A 505 -34.16 2.57 -27.21
CA GLY A 505 -33.42 2.72 -28.47
C GLY A 505 -32.97 4.15 -28.78
N ALA A 506 -32.88 5.02 -27.77
CA ALA A 506 -32.32 6.36 -27.95
C ALA A 506 -30.79 6.27 -28.11
N GLU A 507 -30.24 6.94 -29.12
CA GLU A 507 -28.80 6.99 -29.38
C GLU A 507 -28.09 7.84 -28.31
N VAL A 508 -27.00 7.31 -27.77
CA VAL A 508 -26.25 7.90 -26.65
C VAL A 508 -24.85 8.33 -27.09
N SER A 509 -24.64 9.64 -27.21
CA SER A 509 -23.32 10.21 -27.49
C SER A 509 -22.63 10.69 -26.21
N LEU A 510 -21.45 10.11 -25.92
CA LEU A 510 -20.65 10.40 -24.73
C LEU A 510 -19.74 11.60 -24.98
N HIS A 511 -19.86 12.64 -24.16
CA HIS A 511 -18.95 13.77 -24.11
C HIS A 511 -18.26 13.81 -22.75
N ARG A 512 -16.93 13.99 -22.70
CA ARG A 512 -16.18 14.15 -21.44
C ARG A 512 -16.05 15.62 -21.13
N TYR A 513 -16.29 16.03 -19.89
CA TYR A 513 -15.90 17.38 -19.46
C TYR A 513 -14.38 17.41 -19.29
N VAL A 514 -13.73 18.32 -20.03
CA VAL A 514 -12.31 18.62 -19.92
C VAL A 514 -12.11 20.09 -19.58
N GLU A 515 -11.02 20.41 -18.88
CA GLU A 515 -10.67 21.80 -18.61
C GLU A 515 -9.97 22.42 -19.83
N ARG A 516 -10.64 23.37 -20.49
CA ARG A 516 -10.08 24.22 -21.54
C ARG A 516 -10.28 25.68 -21.14
N ASP A 517 -9.21 26.47 -21.18
CA ASP A 517 -9.22 27.89 -20.80
C ASP A 517 -9.87 28.13 -19.42
N ARG A 518 -9.58 27.22 -18.48
CA ARG A 518 -10.11 27.16 -17.10
C ARG A 518 -11.63 26.92 -16.98
N ARG A 519 -12.28 26.44 -18.05
CA ARG A 519 -13.71 26.05 -18.07
C ARG A 519 -13.87 24.57 -18.34
N LEU A 520 -14.88 23.94 -17.74
CA LEU A 520 -15.30 22.58 -18.05
C LEU A 520 -16.15 22.59 -19.33
N VAL A 521 -15.54 22.17 -20.44
CA VAL A 521 -16.18 22.07 -21.76
C VAL A 521 -16.43 20.61 -22.11
N PRO A 522 -17.63 20.22 -22.60
CA PRO A 522 -17.91 18.84 -23.00
C PRO A 522 -17.36 18.55 -24.41
N GLU A 523 -16.30 17.74 -24.49
CA GLU A 523 -15.72 17.27 -25.75
C GLU A 523 -16.25 15.87 -26.10
N ARG A 524 -16.66 15.65 -27.37
CA ARG A 524 -17.22 14.36 -27.83
C ARG A 524 -16.15 13.27 -27.79
N ALA A 525 -16.38 12.23 -26.99
CA ALA A 525 -15.44 11.13 -26.78
C ALA A 525 -15.74 9.95 -27.72
N ARG A 526 -16.96 9.41 -27.68
CA ARG A 526 -17.42 8.32 -28.57
C ARG A 526 -18.95 8.21 -28.56
N GLU A 527 -19.50 7.46 -29.50
CA GLU A 527 -20.86 6.92 -29.37
C GLU A 527 -20.85 5.70 -28.44
N LEU A 528 -21.90 5.54 -27.63
CA LEU A 528 -22.16 4.33 -26.85
C LEU A 528 -23.23 3.44 -27.52
N GLY A 529 -23.92 3.96 -28.55
CA GLY A 529 -25.01 3.30 -29.25
C GLY A 529 -26.37 3.48 -28.58
N PRO A 530 -27.38 2.69 -29.00
CA PRO A 530 -28.74 2.80 -28.49
C PRO A 530 -28.90 2.25 -27.07
N THR A 531 -29.80 2.85 -26.30
CA THR A 531 -30.27 2.31 -25.01
C THR A 531 -31.08 1.02 -25.19
N PRO A 532 -31.09 0.10 -24.20
CA PRO A 532 -30.51 0.23 -22.86
C PRO A 532 -29.03 -0.17 -22.79
N LEU A 533 -28.22 0.75 -22.26
CA LEU A 533 -26.81 0.50 -21.93
C LEU A 533 -26.72 -0.28 -20.62
N ARG A 534 -25.88 -1.31 -20.56
CA ARG A 534 -25.69 -2.17 -19.38
C ARG A 534 -24.22 -2.30 -19.04
N GLY A 535 -23.81 -1.78 -17.89
CA GLY A 535 -22.47 -1.98 -17.32
C GLY A 535 -21.32 -1.48 -18.20
N VAL A 536 -21.53 -0.43 -19.01
CA VAL A 536 -20.52 0.11 -19.92
C VAL A 536 -19.36 0.69 -19.10
N ALA A 537 -18.19 0.07 -19.20
CA ALA A 537 -16.99 0.54 -18.53
C ALA A 537 -16.56 1.93 -19.06
N LEU A 538 -16.38 2.87 -18.14
CA LEU A 538 -15.92 4.24 -18.40
C LEU A 538 -14.87 4.64 -17.35
N PRO A 539 -13.79 5.32 -17.74
CA PRO A 539 -12.85 5.91 -16.78
C PRO A 539 -13.56 6.92 -15.87
N ARG A 540 -13.09 7.06 -14.62
CA ARG A 540 -13.59 8.11 -13.71
C ARG A 540 -13.59 9.51 -14.35
N GLY A 541 -14.61 10.29 -14.01
CA GLY A 541 -14.74 11.66 -14.46
C GLY A 541 -16.18 12.15 -14.60
N SER A 542 -16.32 13.44 -14.92
CA SER A 542 -17.59 14.05 -15.28
C SER A 542 -17.81 13.95 -16.80
N TYR A 543 -19.02 13.56 -17.19
CA TYR A 543 -19.42 13.41 -18.58
C TYR A 543 -20.79 14.05 -18.82
N LEU A 544 -21.04 14.42 -20.08
CA LEU A 544 -22.35 14.79 -20.60
C LEU A 544 -22.79 13.74 -21.62
N LEU A 545 -23.87 13.03 -21.35
CA LEU A 545 -24.54 12.20 -22.34
C LEU A 545 -25.54 13.09 -23.08
N LYS A 546 -25.54 13.06 -24.42
CA LYS A 546 -26.62 13.63 -25.23
C LYS A 546 -27.42 12.48 -25.81
N LEU A 547 -28.69 12.42 -25.43
CA LEU A 547 -29.63 11.35 -25.76
C LEU A 547 -30.54 11.81 -26.90
N ARG A 548 -30.66 11.02 -27.96
CA ARG A 548 -31.45 11.36 -29.15
C ARG A 548 -32.40 10.23 -29.55
N ALA A 549 -33.68 10.55 -29.73
CA ALA A 549 -34.65 9.64 -30.33
C ALA A 549 -35.47 10.39 -31.41
N PRO A 550 -35.87 9.73 -32.51
CA PRO A 550 -36.73 10.34 -33.53
C PRO A 550 -38.04 10.90 -32.91
N GLY A 551 -38.45 12.11 -33.32
CA GLY A 551 -39.66 12.76 -32.82
C GLY A 551 -39.57 13.35 -31.40
N HIS A 552 -38.38 13.34 -30.78
CA HIS A 552 -38.15 13.84 -29.43
C HIS A 552 -37.04 14.90 -29.41
N HIS A 553 -37.03 15.75 -28.38
CA HIS A 553 -35.96 16.70 -28.11
C HIS A 553 -34.68 15.98 -27.63
N GLU A 554 -33.50 16.53 -27.94
CA GLU A 554 -32.23 16.06 -27.35
C GLU A 554 -32.24 16.30 -25.84
N ALA A 555 -31.96 15.26 -25.05
CA ALA A 555 -31.83 15.38 -23.60
C ALA A 555 -30.35 15.40 -23.19
N CYS A 556 -29.97 16.47 -22.47
CA CYS A 556 -28.67 16.59 -21.82
C CYS A 556 -28.72 15.86 -20.46
N TYR A 557 -27.97 14.76 -20.35
CA TYR A 557 -27.90 13.93 -19.15
C TYR A 557 -26.45 13.83 -18.64
N PRO A 558 -26.01 14.75 -17.78
CA PRO A 558 -24.67 14.68 -17.21
C PRO A 558 -24.58 13.56 -16.17
N VAL A 559 -23.42 12.91 -16.09
CA VAL A 559 -23.12 11.79 -15.19
C VAL A 559 -21.75 11.97 -14.55
N LEU A 560 -21.60 11.54 -13.28
CA LEU A 560 -20.32 11.49 -12.58
C LEU A 560 -19.93 10.03 -12.37
N ILE A 561 -18.91 9.56 -13.09
CA ILE A 561 -18.35 8.22 -12.91
C ILE A 561 -17.32 8.29 -11.79
N GLU A 562 -17.68 7.71 -10.64
CA GLU A 562 -16.83 7.59 -9.45
C GLU A 562 -16.08 6.24 -9.46
N ARG A 563 -14.89 6.20 -8.87
CA ARG A 563 -14.02 5.02 -8.84
C ARG A 563 -14.73 3.80 -8.26
N GLY A 564 -14.81 2.70 -9.03
CA GLY A 564 -15.42 1.44 -8.59
C GLY A 564 -16.94 1.49 -8.34
N ARG A 565 -17.64 2.59 -8.67
CA ARG A 565 -19.06 2.77 -8.35
C ARG A 565 -19.91 2.82 -9.63
N PRO A 566 -21.02 2.06 -9.72
CA PRO A 566 -21.91 2.14 -10.86
C PRO A 566 -22.72 3.45 -10.86
N TRP A 567 -22.96 3.97 -12.06
CA TRP A 567 -24.05 4.88 -12.39
C TRP A 567 -25.14 4.05 -13.06
N ASP A 568 -26.14 3.64 -12.30
CA ASP A 568 -27.16 2.65 -12.70
C ASP A 568 -28.53 3.25 -13.02
N GLY A 569 -28.74 4.54 -12.73
CA GLY A 569 -30.03 5.20 -12.86
C GLY A 569 -31.10 4.68 -11.88
N VAL A 570 -30.73 3.94 -10.83
CA VAL A 570 -31.70 3.40 -9.86
C VAL A 570 -32.10 4.50 -8.88
N ARG A 571 -33.40 4.82 -8.84
CA ARG A 571 -33.99 5.75 -7.87
C ARG A 571 -33.99 5.13 -6.46
N PRO A 572 -33.70 5.87 -5.38
CA PRO A 572 -33.81 5.36 -4.02
C PRO A 572 -35.18 4.73 -3.74
N GLY A 573 -35.18 3.54 -3.15
CA GLY A 573 -36.39 2.74 -2.91
C GLY A 573 -37.02 2.09 -4.15
N GLY A 574 -36.46 2.31 -5.35
CA GLY A 574 -36.93 1.69 -6.60
C GLY A 574 -36.37 0.28 -6.79
N GLY A 575 -37.18 -0.61 -7.39
CA GLY A 575 -36.79 -1.99 -7.70
C GLY A 575 -35.96 -2.17 -8.98
N GLY A 576 -35.54 -1.10 -9.66
CA GLY A 576 -34.80 -1.16 -10.91
C GLY A 576 -34.44 0.21 -11.50
N PRO A 577 -33.78 0.24 -12.67
CA PRO A 577 -33.38 1.49 -13.33
C PRO A 577 -34.58 2.37 -13.66
N HIS A 578 -34.47 3.66 -13.38
CA HIS A 578 -35.46 4.67 -13.78
C HIS A 578 -35.09 5.18 -15.17
N PRO A 579 -35.93 4.97 -16.21
CA PRO A 579 -35.59 5.39 -17.56
C PRO A 579 -35.56 6.92 -17.67
N VAL A 580 -34.58 7.44 -18.41
CA VAL A 580 -34.53 8.86 -18.76
C VAL A 580 -35.53 9.14 -19.87
N ARG A 581 -36.64 9.81 -19.54
CA ARG A 581 -37.68 10.20 -20.48
C ARG A 581 -37.17 11.31 -21.42
N LEU A 582 -37.22 11.08 -22.73
CA LEU A 582 -37.06 12.12 -23.73
C LEU A 582 -38.43 12.75 -23.99
N LEU A 583 -38.51 14.08 -24.03
CA LEU A 583 -39.76 14.80 -24.27
C LEU A 583 -40.03 14.90 -25.77
N ARG A 584 -41.29 14.74 -26.19
CA ARG A 584 -41.70 14.84 -27.60
C ARG A 584 -41.54 16.27 -28.10
N LEU A 585 -41.29 16.41 -29.40
CA LEU A 585 -41.30 17.71 -30.06
C LEU A 585 -42.65 18.43 -29.80
N GLY A 586 -42.57 19.61 -29.19
CA GLY A 586 -43.74 20.41 -28.79
C GLY A 586 -44.12 20.33 -27.30
N GLU A 587 -43.53 19.45 -26.49
CA GLU A 587 -43.70 19.49 -25.01
C GLU A 587 -42.87 20.61 -24.33
N LEU A 588 -41.89 21.15 -25.05
CA LEU A 588 -41.04 22.28 -24.66
C LEU A 588 -41.24 23.45 -25.64
N VAL A 589 -41.30 24.67 -25.09
CA VAL A 589 -41.14 25.92 -25.85
C VAL A 589 -39.68 26.37 -25.86
N GLU A 590 -39.32 27.38 -26.67
CA GLU A 590 -37.92 27.77 -26.92
C GLU A 590 -37.09 28.07 -25.65
N ASP A 591 -37.74 28.64 -24.63
CA ASP A 591 -37.14 29.03 -23.35
C ASP A 591 -37.20 27.94 -22.27
N ASP A 592 -37.83 26.79 -22.53
CA ASP A 592 -37.96 25.69 -21.57
C ASP A 592 -36.74 24.74 -21.66
N LEU A 593 -36.12 24.47 -20.51
CA LEU A 593 -35.03 23.51 -20.36
C LEU A 593 -35.50 22.29 -19.57
N TYR A 594 -35.24 21.09 -20.10
CA TYR A 594 -35.52 19.84 -19.39
C TYR A 594 -34.32 19.41 -18.54
N VAL A 595 -34.54 19.25 -17.24
CA VAL A 595 -33.59 18.67 -16.28
C VAL A 595 -34.07 17.25 -15.95
N PRO A 596 -33.42 16.19 -16.47
CA PRO A 596 -33.93 14.84 -16.30
C PRO A 596 -33.82 14.30 -14.88
N ALA A 597 -34.67 13.31 -14.56
CA ALA A 597 -34.62 12.60 -13.28
C ALA A 597 -33.26 11.89 -13.11
N GLY A 598 -32.68 11.96 -11.92
CA GLY A 598 -31.39 11.29 -11.65
C GLY A 598 -30.62 11.81 -10.46
N TRP A 599 -29.55 11.07 -10.16
CA TRP A 599 -28.54 11.38 -9.15
C TRP A 599 -27.81 12.69 -9.43
N PHE A 600 -27.52 13.45 -8.37
CA PHE A 600 -26.62 14.59 -8.40
C PHE A 600 -25.90 14.76 -7.04
N VAL A 601 -24.79 15.50 -7.02
CA VAL A 601 -24.15 15.91 -5.78
C VAL A 601 -24.69 17.28 -5.34
N SER A 602 -25.27 17.33 -4.13
CA SER A 602 -25.63 18.57 -3.44
C SER A 602 -24.55 18.94 -2.41
N GLY A 603 -24.36 20.24 -2.20
CA GLY A 603 -23.42 20.80 -1.22
C GLY A 603 -21.96 20.46 -1.50
N GLY A 604 -21.15 20.45 -0.43
CA GLY A 604 -19.75 20.03 -0.49
C GLY A 604 -18.80 21.06 -1.12
N ASP A 605 -19.13 22.34 -1.05
CA ASP A 605 -18.27 23.45 -1.45
C ASP A 605 -17.88 24.25 -0.18
N PRO A 606 -16.60 24.21 0.27
CA PRO A 606 -16.22 24.75 1.57
C PRO A 606 -16.16 26.29 1.61
N ASP A 607 -15.93 26.97 0.48
CA ASP A 607 -15.85 28.45 0.45
C ASP A 607 -17.18 29.10 -0.02
N ALA A 608 -18.21 28.30 -0.31
CA ALA A 608 -19.57 28.77 -0.56
C ALA A 608 -20.33 29.03 0.76
N GLY A 609 -20.87 30.25 0.90
CA GLY A 609 -21.62 30.66 2.10
C GLY A 609 -22.84 29.77 2.38
N ASP A 610 -22.92 29.23 3.61
CA ASP A 610 -23.98 28.31 4.06
C ASP A 610 -24.15 27.07 3.16
N SER A 611 -23.07 26.57 2.52
CA SER A 611 -23.13 25.31 1.77
C SER A 611 -23.51 24.13 2.67
N LEU A 612 -24.42 23.28 2.16
CA LEU A 612 -24.77 22.02 2.81
C LEU A 612 -23.60 21.01 2.76
N PRO A 613 -23.58 20.00 3.63
CA PRO A 613 -22.65 18.87 3.51
C PRO A 613 -22.78 18.15 2.16
N ARG A 614 -21.67 17.61 1.64
CA ARG A 614 -21.64 16.84 0.39
C ARG A 614 -22.57 15.63 0.50
N ARG A 615 -23.63 15.58 -0.30
CA ARG A 615 -24.59 14.46 -0.35
C ARG A 615 -24.90 14.07 -1.79
N ARG A 616 -24.93 12.76 -2.09
CA ARG A 616 -25.48 12.26 -3.36
C ARG A 616 -26.99 12.07 -3.17
N LEU A 617 -27.79 12.86 -3.88
CA LEU A 617 -29.25 12.89 -3.77
C LEU A 617 -29.89 12.57 -5.12
N TRP A 618 -31.10 12.04 -5.10
CA TRP A 618 -31.92 11.86 -6.29
C TRP A 618 -32.89 13.03 -6.43
N CYS A 619 -32.93 13.65 -7.62
CA CYS A 619 -33.91 14.66 -7.96
C CYS A 619 -34.71 14.16 -9.17
N ASP A 620 -36.04 14.11 -9.03
CA ASP A 620 -36.97 13.74 -10.10
C ASP A 620 -36.96 14.80 -11.22
N GLY A 621 -37.53 14.47 -12.39
CA GLY A 621 -37.42 15.29 -13.59
C GLY A 621 -38.30 16.55 -13.55
N PHE A 622 -37.77 17.68 -13.99
CA PHE A 622 -38.49 18.96 -14.07
C PHE A 622 -38.11 19.76 -15.31
N ILE A 623 -38.94 20.75 -15.64
CA ILE A 623 -38.72 21.73 -16.70
C ILE A 623 -38.53 23.09 -16.03
N VAL A 624 -37.51 23.83 -16.43
CA VAL A 624 -37.13 25.14 -15.86
C VAL A 624 -36.91 26.16 -16.98
N ARG A 625 -37.29 27.43 -16.77
CA ARG A 625 -37.01 28.47 -17.76
C ARG A 625 -35.52 28.82 -17.83
N ARG A 626 -35.02 29.00 -19.05
CA ARG A 626 -33.62 29.31 -19.37
C ARG A 626 -33.11 30.55 -18.64
N HIS A 627 -33.97 31.57 -18.51
CA HIS A 627 -33.68 32.86 -17.87
C HIS A 627 -34.57 33.10 -16.63
N PRO A 628 -34.13 33.96 -15.68
CA PRO A 628 -35.03 34.51 -14.67
C PRO A 628 -36.12 35.37 -15.32
N VAL A 629 -37.23 35.61 -14.61
CA VAL A 629 -38.33 36.44 -15.11
C VAL A 629 -37.85 37.87 -15.35
N THR A 630 -38.11 38.38 -16.55
CA THR A 630 -37.69 39.72 -16.99
C THR A 630 -38.64 40.81 -16.51
N ASN A 631 -38.14 42.05 -16.50
CA ASN A 631 -38.94 43.25 -16.28
C ASN A 631 -40.16 43.33 -17.22
N ALA A 632 -39.99 42.99 -18.50
CA ALA A 632 -41.08 42.99 -19.49
C ALA A 632 -42.21 42.01 -19.13
N GLU A 633 -41.85 40.79 -18.75
CA GLU A 633 -42.81 39.75 -18.37
C GLU A 633 -43.51 40.09 -17.05
N TYR A 634 -42.79 40.65 -16.08
CA TYR A 634 -43.38 41.09 -14.83
C TYR A 634 -44.35 42.27 -15.01
N LEU A 635 -44.06 43.20 -15.95
CA LEU A 635 -44.99 44.26 -16.33
C LEU A 635 -46.26 43.71 -16.97
N ALA A 636 -46.18 42.64 -17.76
CA ALA A 636 -47.36 41.97 -18.33
C ALA A 636 -48.28 41.43 -17.21
N PHE A 637 -47.71 40.75 -16.20
CA PHE A 637 -48.44 40.29 -15.01
C PHE A 637 -49.15 41.43 -14.27
N LEU A 638 -48.43 42.51 -13.93
CA LEU A 638 -49.03 43.63 -13.19
C LEU A 638 -50.14 44.32 -13.99
N ASN A 639 -49.99 44.41 -15.32
CA ASN A 639 -51.01 44.97 -16.20
C ASN A 639 -52.21 44.04 -16.41
N ALA A 640 -52.03 42.72 -16.34
CA ALA A 640 -53.13 41.74 -16.32
C ALA A 640 -53.96 41.83 -15.02
N LEU A 641 -53.31 42.07 -13.87
CA LEU A 641 -54.01 42.35 -12.61
C LEU A 641 -54.84 43.65 -12.70
N VAL A 642 -54.31 44.71 -13.30
CA VAL A 642 -55.05 45.97 -13.53
C VAL A 642 -56.23 45.74 -14.47
N ALA A 643 -56.02 45.06 -15.59
CA ALA A 643 -57.09 44.74 -16.55
C ALA A 643 -58.21 43.86 -15.96
N SER A 644 -57.93 43.11 -14.90
CA SER A 644 -58.92 42.31 -14.15
C SER A 644 -59.47 43.01 -12.90
N GLY A 645 -59.21 44.32 -12.72
CA GLY A 645 -59.72 45.12 -11.60
C GLY A 645 -59.01 44.89 -10.25
N ARG A 646 -57.91 44.13 -10.23
CA ARG A 646 -57.12 43.78 -9.04
C ARG A 646 -56.01 44.81 -8.78
N GLU A 647 -56.33 46.10 -8.85
CA GLU A 647 -55.33 47.18 -8.81
C GLU A 647 -54.54 47.26 -7.50
N ALA A 648 -55.21 47.06 -6.36
CA ALA A 648 -54.57 47.08 -5.04
C ALA A 648 -53.49 45.99 -4.92
N GLU A 649 -53.77 44.81 -5.47
CA GLU A 649 -52.83 43.69 -5.52
C GLU A 649 -51.69 43.93 -6.53
N ALA A 650 -51.98 44.59 -7.65
CA ALA A 650 -50.95 45.01 -8.59
C ALA A 650 -49.98 46.04 -7.94
N LEU A 651 -50.49 46.95 -7.10
CA LEU A 651 -49.69 47.89 -6.30
C LEU A 651 -48.92 47.21 -5.15
N GLU A 652 -49.46 46.13 -4.57
CA GLU A 652 -48.76 45.27 -3.61
C GLU A 652 -47.59 44.54 -4.29
N CYS A 653 -47.82 43.92 -5.45
CA CYS A 653 -46.82 43.14 -6.16
C CYS A 653 -45.73 43.99 -6.83
N CYS A 654 -46.03 45.24 -7.23
CA CYS A 654 -45.09 46.13 -7.90
C CYS A 654 -43.73 46.19 -7.18
N PRO A 655 -42.57 46.13 -7.88
CA PRO A 655 -41.25 46.19 -7.24
C PRO A 655 -40.98 47.55 -6.58
N ARG A 656 -40.29 47.57 -5.43
CA ARG A 656 -40.06 48.80 -4.64
C ARG A 656 -38.66 48.93 -4.05
N LEU A 657 -38.14 50.16 -4.01
CA LEU A 657 -36.93 50.51 -3.27
C LEU A 657 -37.20 50.40 -1.75
N SER A 658 -36.67 49.35 -1.11
CA SER A 658 -36.78 49.18 0.34
C SER A 658 -35.61 49.84 1.07
N LEU A 659 -35.81 51.06 1.56
CA LEU A 659 -34.89 51.72 2.50
C LEU A 659 -35.08 51.15 3.92
N GLY A 660 -34.59 49.93 4.14
CA GLY A 660 -34.58 49.29 5.46
C GLY A 660 -35.96 48.74 5.93
N ARG A 661 -36.01 48.31 7.20
CA ARG A 661 -37.17 47.63 7.82
C ARG A 661 -38.27 48.61 8.26
N ALA A 662 -39.00 49.20 7.31
CA ALA A 662 -40.32 49.81 7.54
C ALA A 662 -41.07 50.04 6.21
N ALA A 663 -41.46 48.97 5.52
CA ALA A 663 -42.05 49.06 4.17
C ALA A 663 -43.60 49.13 4.14
N SER A 664 -44.26 49.60 5.20
CA SER A 664 -45.70 49.88 5.21
C SER A 664 -46.05 51.27 4.68
N ASP A 665 -45.15 52.25 4.88
CA ASP A 665 -45.46 53.68 4.72
C ASP A 665 -44.74 54.31 3.50
N ALA A 666 -44.17 53.47 2.63
CA ALA A 666 -43.44 53.91 1.44
C ALA A 666 -44.43 54.35 0.34
N GLY A 667 -44.51 55.67 0.13
CA GLY A 667 -45.36 56.33 -0.87
C GLY A 667 -45.06 55.94 -2.34
N PRO A 668 -45.81 56.51 -3.31
CA PRO A 668 -45.67 56.19 -4.73
C PRO A 668 -44.24 56.37 -5.28
N ASP A 669 -43.46 57.28 -4.72
CA ASP A 669 -42.05 57.55 -5.09
C ASP A 669 -41.10 56.37 -4.82
N SER A 670 -41.56 55.31 -4.16
CA SER A 670 -40.79 54.07 -3.90
C SER A 670 -40.91 53.00 -4.99
N LEU A 671 -41.85 53.15 -5.94
CA LEU A 671 -42.10 52.16 -7.00
C LEU A 671 -40.97 52.15 -8.04
N ARG A 672 -40.51 50.97 -8.48
CA ARG A 672 -39.56 50.86 -9.63
C ARG A 672 -40.26 50.95 -10.98
N PHE A 673 -41.54 50.58 -11.05
CA PHE A 673 -42.37 50.70 -12.25
C PHE A 673 -43.39 51.81 -12.04
N GLU A 674 -43.36 52.81 -12.92
CA GLU A 674 -44.24 53.96 -12.87
C GLU A 674 -45.67 53.61 -13.31
N ARG A 675 -46.64 54.38 -12.84
CA ARG A 675 -47.97 54.44 -13.45
C ARG A 675 -47.96 55.42 -14.64
N GLY A 676 -48.46 54.98 -15.78
CA GLY A 676 -48.85 55.84 -16.89
C GLY A 676 -50.23 56.46 -16.68
N ASP A 677 -50.54 57.47 -17.49
CA ASP A 677 -51.83 58.18 -17.46
C ASP A 677 -53.02 57.28 -17.87
N ASP A 678 -52.73 56.16 -18.56
CA ASP A 678 -53.66 55.09 -18.92
C ASP A 678 -53.92 54.09 -17.77
N GLY A 679 -53.36 54.35 -16.58
CA GLY A 679 -53.44 53.48 -15.42
C GLY A 679 -52.57 52.21 -15.50
N ARG A 680 -51.77 52.00 -16.57
CA ARG A 680 -50.89 50.84 -16.69
C ARG A 680 -49.54 51.08 -16.01
N PHE A 681 -48.85 49.99 -15.65
CA PHE A 681 -47.45 50.05 -15.24
C PHE A 681 -46.54 50.09 -16.46
N ARG A 682 -45.48 50.89 -16.36
CA ARG A 682 -44.38 51.01 -17.33
C ARG A 682 -43.02 51.03 -16.62
N LEU A 683 -41.94 50.80 -17.35
CA LEU A 683 -40.59 51.07 -16.84
C LEU A 683 -40.45 52.57 -16.55
N GLY A 684 -39.87 52.91 -15.39
CA GLY A 684 -39.67 54.30 -14.99
C GLY A 684 -38.41 54.93 -15.59
N LEU A 685 -38.45 56.25 -15.78
CA LEU A 685 -37.29 57.05 -16.20
C LEU A 685 -36.50 57.49 -14.98
N ILE A 686 -35.57 56.63 -14.53
CA ILE A 686 -34.72 56.93 -13.37
C ILE A 686 -33.72 58.05 -13.75
N PRO A 687 -33.60 59.15 -12.98
CA PRO A 687 -32.68 60.26 -13.27
C PRO A 687 -31.18 59.98 -13.02
N THR A 688 -30.70 58.74 -13.19
CA THR A 688 -29.30 58.36 -12.97
C THR A 688 -28.79 57.40 -14.05
N ASP A 689 -27.48 57.22 -14.15
CA ASP A 689 -26.77 56.45 -15.19
C ASP A 689 -27.05 54.92 -15.21
N VAL A 690 -28.10 54.46 -14.53
CA VAL A 690 -28.51 53.04 -14.44
C VAL A 690 -29.93 52.90 -14.98
N GLN A 691 -30.03 52.70 -16.30
CA GLN A 691 -31.29 52.51 -17.01
C GLN A 691 -31.91 51.14 -16.68
N GLU A 692 -33.18 51.11 -16.24
CA GLU A 692 -33.96 49.87 -16.18
C GLU A 692 -34.42 49.49 -17.60
N GLU A 693 -34.13 48.27 -18.04
CA GLU A 693 -34.48 47.82 -19.39
C GLU A 693 -35.45 46.62 -19.38
N PRO A 694 -36.23 46.39 -20.47
CA PRO A 694 -37.23 45.32 -20.52
C PRO A 694 -36.65 43.91 -20.37
N ARG A 695 -35.43 43.66 -20.88
CA ARG A 695 -34.76 42.35 -20.85
C ARG A 695 -33.94 42.07 -19.58
N MET A 696 -33.80 43.05 -18.68
CA MET A 696 -33.18 42.81 -17.37
C MET A 696 -34.09 41.90 -16.53
N PRO A 697 -33.53 41.04 -15.66
CA PRO A 697 -34.34 40.28 -14.73
C PRO A 697 -34.97 41.21 -13.69
N VAL A 698 -36.21 40.90 -13.30
CA VAL A 698 -36.92 41.63 -12.27
C VAL A 698 -36.24 41.41 -10.91
N ALA A 699 -36.11 42.47 -10.12
CA ALA A 699 -35.62 42.43 -8.75
C ALA A 699 -36.46 43.36 -7.87
N PHE A 700 -36.13 43.49 -6.57
CA PHE A 700 -36.95 44.26 -5.61
C PHE A 700 -38.39 43.72 -5.42
N VAL A 701 -38.58 42.44 -5.76
CA VAL A 701 -39.80 41.67 -5.55
C VAL A 701 -39.65 40.81 -4.28
N HIS A 702 -40.69 40.79 -3.45
CA HIS A 702 -40.74 39.88 -2.30
C HIS A 702 -41.30 38.53 -2.73
N TRP A 703 -40.99 37.49 -1.96
CA TRP A 703 -41.33 36.10 -2.26
C TRP A 703 -42.82 35.89 -2.59
N ARG A 704 -43.75 36.50 -1.83
CA ARG A 704 -45.20 36.36 -2.11
C ARG A 704 -45.61 36.88 -3.49
N ALA A 705 -44.98 37.94 -3.98
CA ALA A 705 -45.29 38.51 -5.30
C ALA A 705 -44.70 37.64 -6.44
N ALA A 706 -43.60 36.93 -6.18
CA ALA A 706 -43.06 35.91 -7.08
C ALA A 706 -43.98 34.67 -7.14
N MET A 707 -44.54 34.23 -6.01
CA MET A 707 -45.53 33.15 -5.96
C MET A 707 -46.83 33.52 -6.70
N ARG A 708 -47.34 34.76 -6.54
CA ARG A 708 -48.51 35.24 -7.27
C ARG A 708 -48.28 35.36 -8.79
N TYR A 709 -47.09 35.82 -9.21
CA TYR A 709 -46.69 35.77 -10.62
C TYR A 709 -46.69 34.33 -11.15
N ALA A 710 -46.11 33.38 -10.40
CA ALA A 710 -46.05 31.98 -10.81
C ALA A 710 -47.46 31.38 -10.99
N ALA A 711 -48.39 31.68 -10.07
CA ALA A 711 -49.78 31.25 -10.16
C ALA A 711 -50.53 31.88 -11.36
N TRP A 712 -50.29 33.15 -11.67
CA TRP A 712 -50.81 33.80 -12.87
C TRP A 712 -50.26 33.16 -14.15
N TYR A 713 -48.94 33.02 -14.26
CA TYR A 713 -48.28 32.42 -15.40
C TYR A 713 -48.70 30.96 -15.62
N ALA A 714 -48.97 30.22 -14.53
CA ALA A 714 -49.54 28.87 -14.59
C ALA A 714 -50.96 28.86 -15.17
N ALA A 715 -51.80 29.84 -14.84
CA ALA A 715 -53.14 29.98 -15.40
C ALA A 715 -53.12 30.37 -16.89
N GLU A 716 -52.29 31.34 -17.28
CA GLU A 716 -52.14 31.77 -18.69
C GLU A 716 -51.62 30.66 -19.61
N THR A 717 -50.68 29.85 -19.13
CA THR A 717 -50.06 28.78 -19.95
C THR A 717 -50.74 27.43 -19.81
N GLY A 718 -51.69 27.26 -18.89
CA GLY A 718 -52.34 25.99 -18.58
C GLY A 718 -51.41 24.92 -17.97
N ALA A 719 -50.20 25.29 -17.55
CA ALA A 719 -49.19 24.38 -17.02
C ALA A 719 -48.84 24.74 -15.56
N PRO A 720 -48.53 23.77 -14.67
CA PRO A 720 -48.37 24.01 -13.23
C PRO A 720 -47.00 24.62 -12.89
N TRP A 721 -46.78 25.87 -13.32
CA TRP A 721 -45.58 26.64 -13.02
C TRP A 721 -45.53 27.12 -11.57
N ARG A 722 -44.32 27.11 -11.01
CA ARG A 722 -44.00 27.44 -9.63
C ARG A 722 -42.57 27.96 -9.52
N LEU A 723 -42.16 28.42 -8.33
CA LEU A 723 -40.74 28.65 -8.02
C LEU A 723 -39.98 27.31 -7.90
N LEU A 724 -38.66 27.34 -8.09
CA LEU A 724 -37.80 26.17 -7.90
C LEU A 724 -37.68 25.80 -6.42
N ASN A 725 -37.50 24.52 -6.11
CA ASN A 725 -36.91 24.11 -4.83
C ASN A 725 -35.39 24.39 -4.83
N GLU A 726 -34.80 24.69 -3.67
CA GLU A 726 -33.39 25.07 -3.58
C GLU A 726 -32.38 23.99 -4.08
N LEU A 727 -32.78 22.72 -4.07
CA LEU A 727 -31.99 21.59 -4.57
C LEU A 727 -32.25 21.27 -6.05
N GLU A 728 -33.47 21.52 -6.55
CA GLU A 728 -33.72 21.54 -7.99
C GLU A 728 -32.89 22.64 -8.65
N TRP A 729 -32.87 23.83 -8.06
CA TRP A 729 -32.06 24.96 -8.51
C TRP A 729 -30.57 24.58 -8.55
N GLU A 730 -30.06 23.97 -7.47
CA GLU A 730 -28.65 23.58 -7.40
C GLU A 730 -28.27 22.59 -8.50
N LYS A 731 -29.08 21.54 -8.73
CA LYS A 731 -28.88 20.59 -9.83
C LYS A 731 -28.95 21.31 -11.18
N ALA A 732 -29.96 22.14 -11.42
CA ALA A 732 -30.12 22.87 -12.67
C ALA A 732 -28.95 23.82 -12.97
N ALA A 733 -28.37 24.45 -11.93
CA ALA A 733 -27.30 25.43 -12.05
C ALA A 733 -25.91 24.80 -12.25
N ARG A 734 -25.61 23.66 -11.62
CA ARG A 734 -24.25 23.09 -11.62
C ARG A 734 -24.13 21.63 -12.09
N GLY A 735 -25.23 20.99 -12.49
CA GLY A 735 -25.22 19.61 -12.95
C GLY A 735 -25.10 18.59 -11.80
N VAL A 736 -24.30 17.55 -12.01
CA VAL A 736 -24.23 16.38 -11.11
C VAL A 736 -22.86 16.12 -10.50
N ASP A 737 -21.80 16.66 -11.12
CA ASP A 737 -20.42 16.51 -10.62
C ASP A 737 -20.14 17.38 -9.39
N GLY A 738 -21.00 18.37 -9.15
CA GLY A 738 -20.93 19.29 -8.03
C GLY A 738 -19.84 20.36 -8.19
N ARG A 739 -19.52 20.77 -9.41
CA ARG A 739 -18.70 21.97 -9.68
C ARG A 739 -19.18 23.21 -8.89
N CYS A 740 -18.30 24.16 -8.61
CA CYS A 740 -18.58 25.37 -7.83
C CYS A 740 -19.39 26.43 -8.61
N MET A 741 -19.11 26.60 -9.90
CA MET A 741 -19.78 27.52 -10.83
C MET A 741 -20.40 26.72 -12.00
N PRO A 742 -21.40 27.25 -12.73
CA PRO A 742 -22.03 26.54 -13.85
C PRO A 742 -21.02 26.01 -14.90
N TRP A 743 -19.99 26.82 -15.17
CA TRP A 743 -18.90 26.54 -16.11
C TRP A 743 -17.72 25.73 -15.54
N GLY A 744 -17.67 25.42 -14.24
CA GLY A 744 -16.55 24.69 -13.61
C GLY A 744 -16.15 25.20 -12.23
N ASP A 745 -14.94 24.89 -11.79
CA ASP A 745 -14.44 25.26 -10.46
C ASP A 745 -13.60 26.55 -10.44
N PHE A 746 -13.09 26.99 -11.60
CA PHE A 746 -12.40 28.28 -11.72
C PHE A 746 -13.38 29.44 -11.63
N LEU A 747 -12.99 30.47 -10.89
CA LEU A 747 -13.78 31.66 -10.64
C LEU A 747 -13.22 32.81 -11.47
N GLU A 748 -14.00 33.25 -12.45
CA GLU A 748 -13.71 34.37 -13.34
C GLU A 748 -14.93 35.31 -13.34
N PRO A 749 -14.83 36.52 -12.76
CA PRO A 749 -15.96 37.43 -12.63
C PRO A 749 -16.59 37.81 -13.96
N THR A 750 -15.80 38.00 -15.03
CA THR A 750 -16.30 38.48 -16.33
C THR A 750 -17.26 37.51 -17.04
N TRP A 751 -17.38 36.27 -16.58
CA TRP A 751 -18.25 35.26 -17.19
C TRP A 751 -19.69 35.26 -16.67
N GLY A 752 -19.98 35.97 -15.56
CA GLY A 752 -21.33 36.12 -15.01
C GLY A 752 -21.53 37.49 -14.35
N CYS A 753 -22.77 38.00 -14.35
CA CYS A 753 -23.05 39.35 -13.86
C CYS A 753 -22.87 39.47 -12.32
N MET A 754 -21.70 39.88 -11.87
CA MET A 754 -21.32 39.99 -10.44
C MET A 754 -20.35 41.16 -10.18
N LEU A 755 -19.94 41.37 -8.92
CA LEU A 755 -18.95 42.40 -8.60
C LEU A 755 -17.60 42.07 -9.26
N GLY A 756 -17.02 43.02 -9.99
CA GLY A 756 -15.80 42.83 -10.80
C GLY A 756 -16.04 42.35 -12.23
N SER A 757 -17.30 42.14 -12.65
CA SER A 757 -17.65 41.76 -14.04
C SER A 757 -17.91 42.96 -14.99
N HIS A 758 -17.83 44.19 -14.48
CA HIS A 758 -18.18 45.41 -15.21
C HIS A 758 -17.14 46.52 -14.99
N GLU A 759 -16.96 47.38 -15.99
CA GLU A 759 -16.36 48.71 -15.80
C GLU A 759 -17.41 49.69 -15.26
N GLY A 760 -17.02 50.57 -14.33
CA GLY A 760 -17.92 51.57 -13.74
C GLY A 760 -18.85 51.05 -12.65
N VAL A 761 -20.09 51.56 -12.61
CA VAL A 761 -21.09 51.20 -11.60
C VAL A 761 -21.69 49.83 -11.93
N ALA A 762 -21.52 48.86 -11.02
CA ALA A 762 -22.16 47.55 -11.16
C ALA A 762 -23.69 47.67 -11.12
N GLY A 763 -24.39 46.87 -11.92
CA GLY A 763 -25.85 46.87 -12.04
C GLY A 763 -26.38 45.60 -12.68
N ARG A 764 -27.70 45.43 -12.72
CA ARG A 764 -28.34 44.36 -13.50
C ARG A 764 -28.11 44.59 -14.99
N ARG A 765 -28.10 43.50 -15.75
CA ARG A 765 -27.96 43.48 -17.21
C ARG A 765 -29.06 42.66 -17.85
N PRO A 766 -29.37 42.82 -19.15
CA PRO A 766 -30.18 41.87 -19.90
C PRO A 766 -29.77 40.41 -19.64
N VAL A 767 -30.74 39.50 -19.61
CA VAL A 767 -30.52 38.10 -19.18
C VAL A 767 -29.55 37.31 -20.08
N ASP A 768 -29.29 37.78 -21.30
CA ASP A 768 -28.42 37.15 -22.29
C ASP A 768 -26.98 37.72 -22.35
N ASP A 769 -26.68 38.81 -21.63
CA ASP A 769 -25.39 39.54 -21.73
C ASP A 769 -24.17 38.72 -21.27
N PHE A 770 -24.39 37.65 -20.51
CA PHE A 770 -23.34 36.77 -19.97
C PHE A 770 -23.46 35.35 -20.52
N PRO A 771 -23.14 35.13 -21.81
CA PRO A 771 -23.30 33.84 -22.48
C PRO A 771 -22.30 32.76 -22.04
N LEU A 772 -21.52 32.99 -20.97
CA LEU A 772 -20.64 31.98 -20.36
C LEU A 772 -21.16 31.49 -18.99
N ASP A 773 -22.10 32.20 -18.37
CA ASP A 773 -22.92 31.75 -17.24
C ASP A 773 -23.98 30.77 -17.74
N GLU A 774 -23.54 29.54 -18.03
CA GLU A 774 -24.35 28.44 -18.56
C GLU A 774 -24.10 27.15 -17.80
N SER A 775 -25.16 26.46 -17.40
CA SER A 775 -25.07 25.15 -16.75
C SER A 775 -24.96 23.98 -17.76
N PRO A 776 -24.63 22.76 -17.29
CA PRO A 776 -24.74 21.52 -18.07
C PRO A 776 -26.11 21.26 -18.74
N TYR A 777 -27.17 21.95 -18.30
CA TYR A 777 -28.52 21.86 -18.87
C TYR A 777 -28.92 23.08 -19.70
N GLY A 778 -28.02 24.06 -19.89
CA GLY A 778 -28.29 25.32 -20.60
C GLY A 778 -28.88 26.44 -19.73
N LEU A 779 -28.95 26.27 -18.41
CA LEU A 779 -29.51 27.29 -17.50
C LEU A 779 -28.62 28.53 -17.51
N ARG A 780 -29.20 29.71 -17.77
CA ARG A 780 -28.49 30.99 -17.88
C ARG A 780 -28.62 31.85 -16.63
N GLY A 781 -27.58 32.61 -16.32
CA GLY A 781 -27.61 33.62 -15.25
C GLY A 781 -27.79 32.99 -13.87
N ALA A 782 -27.03 31.94 -13.56
CA ALA A 782 -27.09 31.25 -12.27
C ALA A 782 -25.96 31.69 -11.33
N ALA A 783 -24.81 32.08 -11.88
CA ALA A 783 -23.68 32.66 -11.14
C ALA A 783 -23.85 34.17 -10.88
N GLY A 784 -24.87 34.82 -11.43
CA GLY A 784 -24.99 36.27 -11.32
C GLY A 784 -26.33 36.85 -11.74
N ASN A 785 -26.33 38.16 -11.92
CA ASN A 785 -27.46 39.03 -12.22
C ASN A 785 -28.41 39.10 -11.03
N VAL A 786 -29.27 38.11 -10.80
CA VAL A 786 -30.14 38.03 -9.61
C VAL A 786 -30.16 36.64 -9.03
N ARG A 787 -30.29 36.55 -7.70
CA ARG A 787 -30.62 35.29 -7.03
C ARG A 787 -32.07 34.95 -7.31
N ASP A 788 -32.37 33.66 -7.42
CA ASP A 788 -33.73 33.16 -7.55
C ASP A 788 -34.33 32.89 -6.17
N TRP A 789 -35.50 33.48 -5.87
CA TRP A 789 -36.35 33.01 -4.77
C TRP A 789 -36.79 31.55 -5.00
N CYS A 790 -36.65 30.71 -3.98
CA CYS A 790 -37.08 29.32 -3.99
C CYS A 790 -38.44 29.13 -3.30
N ILE A 791 -39.16 28.06 -3.65
CA ILE A 791 -40.50 27.75 -3.12
C ILE A 791 -40.50 27.33 -1.64
N ASN A 792 -39.38 26.80 -1.15
CA ASN A 792 -39.27 26.21 0.18
C ASN A 792 -38.77 27.22 1.23
N ALA A 793 -39.09 26.94 2.49
CA ALA A 793 -38.52 27.66 3.63
C ALA A 793 -37.02 27.36 3.73
N TRP A 794 -36.23 28.35 4.17
CA TRP A 794 -34.82 28.16 4.48
C TRP A 794 -34.70 27.47 5.85
N LYS A 795 -33.98 26.35 5.87
CA LYS A 795 -33.65 25.55 7.06
C LYS A 795 -32.13 25.36 7.10
N ARG A 796 -31.51 25.30 8.27
CA ARG A 796 -30.04 25.17 8.41
C ARG A 796 -29.53 23.85 7.83
N GLU A 797 -30.35 22.80 7.89
CA GLU A 797 -30.07 21.43 7.43
C GLU A 797 -30.37 21.23 5.92
N GLY A 798 -30.94 22.25 5.28
CA GLY A 798 -31.49 22.20 3.92
C GLY A 798 -32.97 21.81 3.87
N THR A 799 -33.55 21.92 2.66
CA THR A 799 -34.90 21.41 2.35
C THR A 799 -35.06 19.92 2.69
N ARG A 800 -36.31 19.50 2.89
CA ARG A 800 -36.65 18.12 3.25
C ARG A 800 -36.28 17.13 2.14
N THR A 801 -35.71 16.00 2.53
CA THR A 801 -35.45 14.83 1.67
C THR A 801 -36.05 13.57 2.29
N GLU A 802 -36.52 12.63 1.47
CA GLU A 802 -37.05 11.35 1.91
C GLU A 802 -36.28 10.20 1.26
N ALA A 803 -35.66 9.33 2.06
CA ALA A 803 -34.81 8.22 1.59
C ALA A 803 -33.72 8.63 0.56
N GLY A 804 -33.22 9.87 0.62
CA GLY A 804 -32.24 10.40 -0.34
C GLY A 804 -32.84 11.04 -1.60
N VAL A 805 -34.16 11.15 -1.70
CA VAL A 805 -34.90 11.86 -2.75
C VAL A 805 -35.21 13.30 -2.30
N VAL A 806 -35.04 14.27 -3.20
CA VAL A 806 -35.44 15.67 -3.00
C VAL A 806 -36.98 15.78 -2.99
N LEU A 807 -37.54 16.43 -1.96
CA LEU A 807 -38.95 16.84 -1.93
C LEU A 807 -39.07 18.34 -2.23
N LEU A 808 -40.20 18.76 -2.82
CA LEU A 808 -40.45 20.17 -3.14
C LEU A 808 -40.61 21.05 -1.89
N ASP A 809 -41.19 20.49 -0.82
CA ASP A 809 -41.40 21.12 0.51
C ASP A 809 -41.84 22.61 0.42
N PRO A 810 -42.91 22.93 -0.34
CA PRO A 810 -43.33 24.31 -0.56
C PRO A 810 -43.72 24.97 0.76
N ALA A 811 -43.26 26.19 0.99
CA ALA A 811 -43.62 26.94 2.19
C ALA A 811 -45.03 27.53 2.08
N ASP A 812 -45.76 27.55 3.20
CA ASP A 812 -47.07 28.19 3.29
C ASP A 812 -46.97 29.71 3.13
N ASP A 813 -47.96 30.35 2.53
CA ASP A 813 -47.93 31.82 2.33
C ASP A 813 -48.03 32.58 3.66
N GLY A 814 -48.73 32.01 4.64
CA GLY A 814 -48.89 32.56 5.99
C GLY A 814 -47.68 32.36 6.92
N ASP A 815 -46.73 31.48 6.56
CA ASP A 815 -45.56 31.21 7.40
C ASP A 815 -44.60 32.43 7.41
N PRO A 816 -44.24 32.98 8.59
CA PRO A 816 -43.37 34.15 8.71
C PRO A 816 -41.86 33.85 8.59
N ASP A 817 -41.45 32.58 8.54
CA ASP A 817 -40.04 32.18 8.54
C ASP A 817 -39.30 32.54 7.24
N PHE A 818 -37.98 32.37 7.25
CA PHE A 818 -37.15 32.71 6.10
C PHE A 818 -37.44 31.82 4.88
N ARG A 819 -37.33 32.40 3.69
CA ARG A 819 -37.40 31.69 2.41
C ARG A 819 -36.00 31.54 1.83
N ALA A 820 -35.74 30.41 1.18
CA ALA A 820 -34.45 30.17 0.53
C ALA A 820 -34.33 31.00 -0.75
N ALA A 821 -33.11 31.49 -1.03
CA ALA A 821 -32.72 32.09 -2.30
C ALA A 821 -31.37 31.53 -2.75
N ARG A 822 -31.19 31.34 -4.07
CA ARG A 822 -30.05 30.63 -4.66
C ARG A 822 -29.47 31.37 -5.86
N GLY A 823 -28.22 31.09 -6.21
CA GLY A 823 -27.49 31.78 -7.28
C GLY A 823 -26.80 33.07 -6.82
N GLY A 824 -26.06 33.70 -7.73
CA GLY A 824 -25.31 34.94 -7.51
C GLY A 824 -26.12 36.22 -7.77
N ALA A 825 -25.50 37.39 -7.60
CA ALA A 825 -26.13 38.67 -7.94
C ALA A 825 -25.11 39.72 -8.39
N TRP A 826 -25.56 40.69 -9.19
CA TRP A 826 -24.76 41.77 -9.77
C TRP A 826 -23.90 42.56 -8.75
N SER A 827 -24.38 42.69 -7.51
CA SER A 827 -23.74 43.43 -6.41
C SER A 827 -22.90 42.57 -5.48
N THR A 828 -22.80 41.27 -5.73
CA THR A 828 -22.19 40.28 -4.83
C THR A 828 -20.75 39.96 -5.25
N SER A 829 -19.85 39.77 -4.28
CA SER A 829 -18.49 39.31 -4.54
C SER A 829 -18.48 37.88 -5.09
N PRO A 830 -17.59 37.54 -6.04
CA PRO A 830 -17.61 36.25 -6.74
C PRO A 830 -17.67 34.99 -5.84
N ASN A 831 -17.00 34.97 -4.69
CA ASN A 831 -17.03 33.82 -3.77
C ASN A 831 -18.45 33.54 -3.23
N LEU A 832 -19.28 34.58 -3.08
CA LEU A 832 -20.68 34.51 -2.62
C LEU A 832 -21.68 34.29 -3.79
N CYS A 833 -21.16 34.02 -4.99
CA CYS A 833 -21.92 33.66 -6.19
C CYS A 833 -21.81 32.16 -6.55
N ARG A 834 -21.07 31.37 -5.77
CA ARG A 834 -20.94 29.91 -5.96
C ARG A 834 -22.29 29.21 -5.87
N ALA A 835 -22.53 28.24 -6.76
CA ALA A 835 -23.83 27.58 -6.93
C ALA A 835 -24.29 26.76 -5.71
N ALA A 836 -23.35 26.33 -4.85
CA ALA A 836 -23.67 25.68 -3.58
C ALA A 836 -24.13 26.66 -2.48
N GLY A 837 -23.89 27.97 -2.64
CA GLY A 837 -24.13 29.00 -1.61
C GLY A 837 -25.61 29.35 -1.38
N ARG A 838 -26.02 29.42 -0.12
CA ARG A 838 -27.43 29.58 0.29
C ARG A 838 -27.68 30.93 0.92
N PHE A 839 -28.83 31.51 0.60
CA PHE A 839 -29.26 32.81 1.11
C PHE A 839 -30.67 32.71 1.68
N ALA A 840 -30.95 33.56 2.67
CA ALA A 840 -32.21 33.57 3.42
C ALA A 840 -32.74 35.01 3.51
N GLY A 841 -34.04 35.19 3.29
CA GLY A 841 -34.73 36.48 3.49
C GLY A 841 -36.18 36.25 3.90
N LYS A 842 -36.83 37.22 4.55
CA LYS A 842 -38.24 37.06 4.93
C LYS A 842 -39.16 37.16 3.71
N PRO A 843 -40.34 36.51 3.70
CA PRO A 843 -41.21 36.46 2.53
C PRO A 843 -41.79 37.81 2.07
N GLY A 844 -41.68 38.86 2.91
CA GLY A 844 -42.03 40.24 2.59
C GLY A 844 -40.83 41.17 2.33
N ASP A 845 -39.59 40.71 2.52
CA ASP A 845 -38.39 41.52 2.27
C ASP A 845 -38.16 41.68 0.75
N ARG A 846 -37.64 42.84 0.33
CA ARG A 846 -37.34 43.17 -1.08
C ARG A 846 -35.86 43.50 -1.22
N PHE A 847 -35.17 42.81 -2.13
CA PHE A 847 -33.73 42.97 -2.33
C PHE A 847 -33.41 43.31 -3.79
N GLY A 848 -32.48 44.24 -4.01
CA GLY A 848 -32.08 44.67 -5.37
C GLY A 848 -31.31 43.63 -6.19
N GLY A 849 -30.85 42.56 -5.54
CA GLY A 849 -30.16 41.42 -6.16
C GLY A 849 -30.92 40.10 -6.06
N ILE A 850 -32.22 40.10 -5.69
CA ILE A 850 -33.06 38.90 -5.70
C ILE A 850 -34.26 39.13 -6.61
N GLY A 851 -34.41 38.20 -7.57
CA GLY A 851 -35.53 38.03 -8.48
C GLY A 851 -36.09 36.63 -8.32
N PHE A 852 -36.54 36.01 -9.42
CA PHE A 852 -37.01 34.63 -9.42
C PHE A 852 -37.11 34.05 -10.83
N ARG A 853 -37.24 32.71 -10.86
CA ARG A 853 -37.36 31.89 -12.06
C ARG A 853 -38.45 30.85 -11.87
N LEU A 854 -39.08 30.44 -12.97
CA LEU A 854 -40.14 29.44 -12.95
C LEU A 854 -39.64 28.04 -13.34
N ALA A 855 -40.19 27.04 -12.68
CA ALA A 855 -40.10 25.64 -13.04
C ALA A 855 -41.46 24.95 -12.90
N ARG A 856 -41.61 23.79 -13.54
CA ARG A 856 -42.75 22.87 -13.42
C ARG A 856 -42.22 21.45 -13.38
N SER A 857 -42.88 20.55 -12.66
CA SER A 857 -42.53 19.13 -12.72
C SER A 857 -42.67 18.63 -14.16
N ALA A 858 -41.78 17.73 -14.61
CA ALA A 858 -41.93 17.13 -15.93
C ALA A 858 -43.24 16.32 -15.97
N PRO A 859 -43.89 16.19 -17.14
CA PRO A 859 -45.06 15.32 -17.25
C PRO A 859 -44.66 13.89 -16.89
N ARG A 860 -45.55 13.20 -16.18
CA ARG A 860 -45.37 11.78 -15.80
C ARG A 860 -45.58 10.86 -16.98
#